data_AF-A0A2E4JV32-F1
#
_entry.id   AF-A0A2E4JV32-F1
#
_cell.length_a   1.000
_cell.length_b   1.000
_cell.length_c   1.000
_cell.angle_alpha   90.00
_cell.angle_beta   90.00
_cell.angle_gamma   90.00
#
_symmetry.space_group_name_H-M   'P 1'
#
loop_
_entity.id
_entity.type
_entity.pdbx_description
1 polymer ?
#
loop_
_entity_poly.entity_id
_entity_poly.type
_entity_poly.pdbx_seq_one_letter_code
_entity_poly.pdbx_strand_id
1 'polypeptide(L)'
;MTDQIVIDSETWGTREQVEVIASRYFLLGNEGPFPNSWEVDGIDDGVSQQLSMLNGHLKSMGMVGSLEQKNPPILTISLLPPGEEVLGRFQQIALWAVMFSFLAIVGSHWINEYGHGSNPLNVGAFWQSIFYFAVPIASSLLIASTSRIYVARRFNIEVGHISPIVLPIPAWWSFGIVGAIGQRKPDMIPMPDRRALGYIEVVVPFVLFLSGSLLTVIGVMMTPSSPPNLDGSPTVFQTSFLTNALLDSWMGEELDIRLQWLHPIGIAGIGLSIISWALMLPIPGLPGDRMLHSILGPSEMRDGRLQTSIFVVVLLAMVVIFATAQWSPWIFLAFIAAWQRFNPDNYSQPVILDEFVGLEEGVRSRLMAIVGVILVAGLPGSIPSYEMTDFESGISTDDWISGLEVSPGDENTVVLSIEPDGATPISGWIQYRIEGPKASDWSISDSCSEIEGACRFSNITQINPGEISLNILVPGEFPLTHHLRIFVEISGFELEHLIILSNSSYEGPIEPLWRIIQEDPALICSEFRLKEGGGSIIVDDPYWNMENSSNLSFGVQDVCLQGQKGAIQSSLTFDEQGRVMGPEMNLVRNNSTLGPWDLAIDGSMPQISVENGSWPFPQGFAESGDVLFHADVGSPYCPSSDVSAQIDTDTNWSVEMSNFTSFRLAGNQTANGSLGLGSNGWLSVCRDDGTFDSYLISDSIDVFVSPGTLNGGLSGELFVLTNRGTKELGLSLETHGDSPLGGIWEIGIPSLVGPGESINLTILEKGEVALERAVWITADESGITVHVSARCPRGGC
;
A
#
# COMPACT_ATOMS: atom_id res chain seq x y z
N MET A 1 -83.02 -54.61 -11.16
CA MET A 1 -82.05 -55.40 -11.94
C MET A 1 -80.75 -54.64 -11.90
N THR A 2 -79.79 -55.20 -11.19
CA THR A 2 -78.43 -54.69 -10.99
C THR A 2 -77.57 -55.20 -12.14
N ASP A 3 -77.16 -54.31 -13.05
CA ASP A 3 -76.14 -54.63 -14.04
C ASP A 3 -74.82 -54.84 -13.31
N GLN A 4 -74.33 -56.08 -13.35
CA GLN A 4 -73.00 -56.44 -12.90
C GLN A 4 -71.99 -55.79 -13.83
N ILE A 5 -71.12 -54.96 -13.25
CA ILE A 5 -69.87 -54.55 -13.89
C ILE A 5 -69.06 -55.83 -14.11
N VAL A 6 -68.91 -56.23 -15.37
CA VAL A 6 -68.00 -57.30 -15.78
C VAL A 6 -66.59 -56.77 -15.58
N ILE A 7 -65.91 -57.24 -14.54
CA ILE A 7 -64.48 -57.02 -14.36
C ILE A 7 -63.78 -58.01 -15.28
N ASP A 8 -63.13 -57.49 -16.31
CA ASP A 8 -62.28 -58.27 -17.21
C ASP A 8 -61.06 -58.76 -16.44
N SER A 9 -60.76 -60.07 -16.55
CA SER A 9 -59.77 -60.77 -15.71
C SER A 9 -58.43 -61.00 -16.41
N GLU A 10 -58.14 -60.26 -17.48
CA GLU A 10 -56.78 -60.23 -18.04
C GLU A 10 -55.91 -59.35 -17.14
N THR A 11 -54.93 -59.96 -16.48
CA THR A 11 -53.87 -59.23 -15.78
C THR A 11 -53.04 -58.50 -16.82
N TRP A 12 -53.39 -57.24 -17.09
CA TRP A 12 -52.64 -56.39 -18.00
C TRP A 12 -51.18 -56.32 -17.58
N GLY A 13 -50.27 -56.45 -18.55
CA GLY A 13 -48.87 -56.11 -18.34
C GLY A 13 -48.74 -54.63 -17.95
N THR A 14 -47.69 -54.26 -17.22
CA THR A 14 -47.46 -52.86 -16.81
C THR A 14 -47.43 -51.91 -18.02
N ARG A 15 -46.91 -52.38 -19.17
CA ARG A 15 -46.90 -51.64 -20.42
C ARG A 15 -48.31 -51.44 -21.01
N GLU A 16 -49.10 -52.51 -21.09
CA GLU A 16 -50.48 -52.48 -21.61
C GLU A 16 -51.38 -51.56 -20.77
N GLN A 17 -51.22 -51.60 -19.44
CA GLN A 17 -51.95 -50.70 -18.54
C GLN A 17 -51.61 -49.23 -18.81
N VAL A 18 -50.32 -48.93 -18.95
CA VAL A 18 -49.84 -47.56 -19.21
C VAL A 18 -50.27 -47.09 -20.60
N GLU A 19 -50.25 -47.96 -21.59
CA GLU A 19 -50.74 -47.70 -22.96
C GLU A 19 -52.24 -47.37 -22.97
N VAL A 20 -53.07 -48.17 -22.28
CA VAL A 20 -54.51 -47.90 -22.15
C VAL A 20 -54.76 -46.57 -21.43
N ILE A 21 -53.99 -46.25 -20.41
CA ILE A 21 -54.11 -44.96 -19.71
C ILE A 21 -53.72 -43.80 -20.65
N ALA A 22 -52.61 -43.92 -21.37
CA ALA A 22 -52.12 -42.89 -22.29
C ALA A 22 -53.08 -42.65 -23.47
N SER A 23 -53.69 -43.71 -24.02
CA SER A 23 -54.66 -43.64 -25.12
C SER A 23 -55.94 -42.86 -24.81
N ARG A 24 -56.22 -42.59 -23.53
CA ARG A 24 -57.36 -41.75 -23.11
C ARG A 24 -57.11 -40.25 -23.28
N TYR A 25 -55.83 -39.86 -23.34
CA TYR A 25 -55.41 -38.46 -23.40
C TYR A 25 -54.71 -38.13 -24.72
N PHE A 26 -54.09 -39.13 -25.37
CA PHE A 26 -53.31 -38.96 -26.59
C PHE A 26 -53.70 -39.95 -27.69
N LEU A 27 -53.59 -39.53 -28.94
CA LEU A 27 -53.55 -40.41 -30.10
C LEU A 27 -52.15 -41.04 -30.17
N LEU A 28 -52.07 -42.35 -29.88
CA LEU A 28 -50.79 -43.08 -29.86
C LEU A 28 -50.37 -43.48 -31.28
N GLY A 29 -49.15 -43.10 -31.66
CA GLY A 29 -48.47 -43.44 -32.91
C GLY A 29 -47.47 -44.59 -32.73
N ASN A 30 -46.29 -44.49 -33.37
CA ASN A 30 -45.28 -45.53 -33.27
C ASN A 30 -44.68 -45.62 -31.87
N GLU A 31 -44.16 -46.80 -31.52
CA GLU A 31 -43.41 -46.98 -30.27
C GLU A 31 -42.12 -46.17 -30.27
N GLY A 32 -41.85 -45.49 -29.16
CA GLY A 32 -40.66 -44.69 -28.97
C GLY A 32 -39.42 -45.52 -28.58
N PRO A 33 -38.25 -44.86 -28.44
CA PRO A 33 -36.97 -45.53 -28.20
C PRO A 33 -36.82 -46.09 -26.78
N PHE A 34 -37.67 -45.69 -25.83
CA PHE A 34 -37.60 -46.11 -24.42
C PHE A 34 -38.77 -47.05 -24.05
N PRO A 35 -38.62 -47.90 -23.03
CA PRO A 35 -39.73 -48.67 -22.49
C PRO A 35 -40.86 -47.72 -22.04
N ASN A 36 -42.11 -48.04 -22.39
CA ASN A 36 -43.29 -47.20 -22.13
C ASN A 36 -43.19 -45.80 -22.76
N SER A 37 -42.80 -45.75 -24.05
CA SER A 37 -42.80 -44.52 -24.82
C SER A 37 -43.49 -44.68 -26.17
N TRP A 38 -44.16 -43.61 -26.63
CA TRP A 38 -44.93 -43.57 -27.87
C TRP A 38 -44.86 -42.19 -28.51
N GLU A 39 -44.88 -42.12 -29.83
CA GLU A 39 -45.23 -40.89 -30.55
C GLU A 39 -46.68 -40.53 -30.22
N VAL A 40 -46.95 -39.26 -29.91
CA VAL A 40 -48.28 -38.83 -29.47
C VAL A 40 -48.77 -37.60 -30.21
N ASP A 41 -50.08 -37.53 -30.42
CA ASP A 41 -50.78 -36.30 -30.81
C ASP A 41 -51.97 -36.04 -29.87
N GLY A 42 -52.39 -34.78 -29.74
CA GLY A 42 -53.51 -34.41 -28.87
C GLY A 42 -54.86 -34.87 -29.45
N ILE A 43 -55.74 -35.43 -28.61
CA ILE A 43 -57.08 -35.88 -29.06
C ILE A 43 -58.01 -34.70 -29.38
N ASP A 44 -58.01 -33.66 -28.52
CA ASP A 44 -58.91 -32.49 -28.62
C ASP A 44 -58.19 -31.16 -28.31
N ASP A 45 -57.45 -31.12 -27.20
CA ASP A 45 -56.63 -29.98 -26.75
C ASP A 45 -55.16 -30.13 -27.17
N GLY A 46 -54.38 -29.04 -27.04
CA GLY A 46 -52.93 -29.08 -27.30
C GLY A 46 -52.20 -30.14 -26.45
N VAL A 47 -51.18 -30.76 -27.04
CA VAL A 47 -50.39 -31.89 -26.48
C VAL A 47 -49.97 -31.66 -25.01
N SER A 48 -49.58 -30.43 -24.66
CA SER A 48 -49.18 -30.05 -23.30
C SER A 48 -50.30 -30.03 -22.26
N GLN A 49 -51.52 -29.63 -22.65
CA GLN A 49 -52.66 -29.65 -21.74
C GLN A 49 -53.07 -31.10 -21.43
N GLN A 50 -53.02 -31.96 -22.44
CA GLN A 50 -53.23 -33.39 -22.28
C GLN A 50 -52.17 -34.03 -21.37
N LEU A 51 -50.90 -33.60 -21.46
CA LEU A 51 -49.85 -34.05 -20.54
C LEU A 51 -50.17 -33.67 -19.09
N SER A 52 -50.63 -32.44 -18.85
CA SER A 52 -51.01 -32.00 -17.50
C SER A 52 -52.17 -32.84 -16.93
N MET A 53 -53.16 -33.19 -17.75
CA MET A 53 -54.29 -34.04 -17.32
C MET A 53 -53.82 -35.48 -17.04
N LEU A 54 -53.01 -36.04 -17.95
CA LEU A 54 -52.40 -37.36 -17.78
C LEU A 54 -51.57 -37.42 -16.50
N ASN A 55 -50.71 -36.43 -16.24
CA ASN A 55 -49.89 -36.38 -15.04
C ASN A 55 -50.72 -36.24 -13.75
N GLY A 56 -51.88 -35.58 -13.81
CA GLY A 56 -52.85 -35.59 -12.72
C GLY A 56 -53.33 -37.01 -12.37
N HIS A 57 -53.56 -37.85 -13.38
CA HIS A 57 -53.94 -39.25 -13.21
C HIS A 57 -52.75 -40.13 -12.81
N LEU A 58 -51.58 -39.98 -13.43
CA LEU A 58 -50.38 -40.78 -13.15
C LEU A 58 -49.83 -40.55 -11.73
N LYS A 59 -50.02 -39.34 -11.18
CA LYS A 59 -49.55 -38.98 -9.83
C LYS A 59 -50.07 -39.91 -8.74
N SER A 60 -51.32 -40.38 -8.82
CA SER A 60 -51.88 -41.33 -7.83
C SER A 60 -51.27 -42.72 -7.91
N MET A 61 -50.62 -43.06 -9.03
CA MET A 61 -49.95 -44.33 -9.26
C MET A 61 -48.43 -44.26 -9.06
N GLY A 62 -47.90 -43.11 -8.61
CA GLY A 62 -46.45 -42.92 -8.45
C GLY A 62 -45.68 -42.88 -9.77
N MET A 63 -46.35 -42.53 -10.86
CA MET A 63 -45.77 -42.40 -12.20
C MET A 63 -45.84 -40.95 -12.69
N VAL A 64 -45.02 -40.62 -13.67
CA VAL A 64 -45.02 -39.33 -14.35
C VAL A 64 -44.70 -39.49 -15.83
N GLY A 65 -45.43 -38.77 -16.66
CA GLY A 65 -45.22 -38.65 -18.09
C GLY A 65 -44.38 -37.41 -18.43
N SER A 66 -43.48 -37.57 -19.40
CA SER A 66 -42.70 -36.48 -20.00
C SER A 66 -42.81 -36.49 -21.52
N LEU A 67 -42.83 -35.30 -22.14
CA LEU A 67 -42.83 -35.10 -23.59
C LEU A 67 -41.46 -34.60 -24.05
N GLU A 68 -40.85 -35.30 -25.01
CA GLU A 68 -39.62 -34.86 -25.68
C GLU A 68 -39.90 -33.85 -26.81
N GLN A 69 -38.93 -32.96 -27.05
CA GLN A 69 -38.96 -31.97 -28.13
C GLN A 69 -38.69 -32.59 -29.52
N LYS A 70 -39.62 -33.42 -30.02
CA LYS A 70 -39.59 -34.02 -31.37
C LYS A 70 -40.89 -33.71 -32.13
N ASN A 71 -40.87 -33.92 -33.44
CA ASN A 71 -42.04 -33.78 -34.29
C ASN A 71 -42.21 -35.06 -35.14
N PRO A 72 -43.13 -35.98 -34.79
CA PRO A 72 -44.11 -35.90 -33.69
C PRO A 72 -43.47 -36.00 -32.28
N PRO A 73 -44.11 -35.46 -31.22
CA PRO A 73 -43.58 -35.52 -29.87
C PRO A 73 -43.64 -36.95 -29.31
N ILE A 74 -42.66 -37.30 -28.47
CA ILE A 74 -42.59 -38.63 -27.85
C ILE A 74 -42.97 -38.50 -26.37
N LEU A 75 -44.05 -39.16 -25.97
CA LEU A 75 -44.45 -39.34 -24.57
C LEU A 75 -43.66 -40.51 -23.98
N THR A 76 -43.01 -40.29 -22.84
CA THR A 76 -42.36 -41.34 -22.05
C THR A 76 -42.96 -41.36 -20.65
N ILE A 77 -43.37 -42.53 -20.15
CA ILE A 77 -43.93 -42.68 -18.80
C ILE A 77 -42.92 -43.43 -17.92
N SER A 78 -42.53 -42.78 -16.83
CA SER A 78 -41.54 -43.27 -15.88
C SER A 78 -42.06 -43.25 -14.45
N LEU A 79 -41.36 -43.91 -13.53
CA LEU A 79 -41.64 -43.80 -12.10
C LEU A 79 -41.28 -42.39 -11.62
N LEU A 80 -42.09 -41.85 -10.72
CA LEU A 80 -41.79 -40.59 -10.08
C LEU A 80 -40.43 -40.73 -9.34
N PRO A 81 -39.45 -39.84 -9.59
CA PRO A 81 -38.18 -39.92 -8.88
C PRO A 81 -38.44 -39.86 -7.36
N PRO A 82 -37.80 -40.73 -6.55
CA PRO A 82 -37.93 -40.61 -5.10
C PRO A 82 -37.41 -39.23 -4.71
N GLY A 83 -38.30 -38.40 -4.16
CA GLY A 83 -37.92 -37.09 -3.63
C GLY A 83 -37.03 -37.29 -2.41
N GLU A 84 -35.72 -37.37 -2.62
CA GLU A 84 -34.76 -37.45 -1.52
C GLU A 84 -34.77 -36.10 -0.77
N GLU A 85 -35.34 -36.11 0.43
CA GLU A 85 -35.14 -35.04 1.39
C GLU A 85 -33.70 -35.13 1.89
N VAL A 86 -32.89 -34.13 1.53
CA VAL A 86 -31.47 -34.07 1.93
C VAL A 86 -31.37 -33.84 3.44
N LEU A 87 -32.31 -33.05 3.99
CA LEU A 87 -32.36 -32.67 5.40
C LEU A 87 -33.81 -32.72 5.92
N GLY A 88 -34.01 -33.38 7.06
CA GLY A 88 -35.29 -33.34 7.77
C GLY A 88 -35.57 -31.94 8.36
N ARG A 89 -36.85 -31.62 8.63
CA ARG A 89 -37.25 -30.30 9.15
C ARG A 89 -36.53 -29.88 10.43
N PHE A 90 -36.35 -30.81 11.38
CA PHE A 90 -35.63 -30.52 12.63
C PHE A 90 -34.13 -30.26 12.38
N GLN A 91 -33.50 -31.07 11.52
CA GLN A 91 -32.10 -30.87 11.12
C GLN A 91 -31.90 -29.52 10.43
N GLN A 92 -32.88 -29.08 9.63
CA GLN A 92 -32.84 -27.77 8.99
C GLN A 92 -32.93 -26.64 10.01
N ILE A 93 -33.83 -26.71 10.99
CA ILE A 93 -33.92 -25.70 12.06
C ILE A 93 -32.62 -25.67 12.88
N ALA A 94 -32.09 -26.84 13.23
CA ALA A 94 -30.83 -26.96 13.95
C ALA A 94 -29.66 -26.36 13.14
N LEU A 95 -29.59 -26.65 11.84
CA LEU A 95 -28.59 -26.07 10.94
C LEU A 95 -28.71 -24.55 10.91
N TRP A 96 -29.92 -24.01 10.71
CA TRP A 96 -30.15 -22.55 10.74
C TRP A 96 -29.71 -21.90 12.05
N ALA A 97 -30.01 -22.52 13.20
CA ALA A 97 -29.59 -22.02 14.51
C ALA A 97 -28.06 -22.01 14.68
N VAL A 98 -27.39 -23.08 14.23
CA VAL A 98 -25.93 -23.17 14.23
C VAL A 98 -25.31 -22.14 13.30
N MET A 99 -25.82 -22.01 12.07
CA MET A 99 -25.33 -21.02 11.10
C MET A 99 -25.54 -19.59 11.57
N PHE A 100 -26.67 -19.30 12.19
CA PHE A 100 -26.91 -18.00 12.80
C PHE A 100 -25.91 -17.69 13.92
N SER A 101 -25.59 -18.69 14.74
CA SER A 101 -24.59 -18.54 15.81
C SER A 101 -23.19 -18.28 15.24
N PHE A 102 -22.81 -18.97 14.16
CA PHE A 102 -21.55 -18.69 13.46
C PHE A 102 -21.51 -17.30 12.86
N LEU A 103 -22.59 -16.83 12.22
CA LEU A 103 -22.67 -15.47 11.72
C LEU A 103 -22.52 -14.44 12.84
N ALA A 104 -23.11 -14.68 14.02
CA ALA A 104 -22.94 -13.79 15.17
C ALA A 104 -21.47 -13.75 15.67
N ILE A 105 -20.75 -14.87 15.62
CA ILE A 105 -19.32 -14.94 15.96
C ILE A 105 -18.50 -14.14 14.94
N VAL A 106 -18.72 -14.35 13.63
CA VAL A 106 -18.03 -13.60 12.56
C VAL A 106 -18.32 -12.11 12.67
N GLY A 107 -19.57 -11.70 12.92
CA GLY A 107 -19.88 -10.30 13.12
C GLY A 107 -19.23 -9.70 14.38
N SER A 108 -19.03 -10.50 15.43
CA SER A 108 -18.36 -10.05 16.65
C SER A 108 -16.88 -9.77 16.42
N HIS A 109 -16.24 -10.48 15.49
CA HIS A 109 -14.87 -10.17 15.06
C HIS A 109 -14.80 -8.74 14.52
N TRP A 110 -15.62 -8.41 13.52
CA TRP A 110 -15.63 -7.09 12.88
C TRP A 110 -15.95 -5.94 13.84
N ILE A 111 -16.87 -6.16 14.79
CA ILE A 111 -17.23 -5.14 15.78
C ILE A 111 -16.12 -4.90 16.79
N ASN A 112 -15.38 -5.94 17.18
CA ASN A 112 -14.25 -5.80 18.09
C ASN A 112 -13.07 -5.12 17.40
N GLU A 113 -12.84 -5.43 16.12
CA GLU A 113 -11.71 -4.88 15.34
C GLU A 113 -11.84 -3.37 15.11
N TYR A 114 -13.01 -2.90 14.65
CA TYR A 114 -13.19 -1.50 14.25
C TYR A 114 -13.98 -0.65 15.25
N GLY A 115 -14.43 -1.25 16.35
CA GLY A 115 -15.03 -0.54 17.48
C GLY A 115 -16.04 0.53 17.07
N HIS A 116 -16.93 0.23 16.11
CA HIS A 116 -17.79 1.23 15.47
C HIS A 116 -18.53 2.07 16.53
N GLY A 117 -18.10 3.31 16.73
CA GLY A 117 -18.40 4.15 17.90
C GLY A 117 -19.89 4.47 18.12
N SER A 118 -20.76 4.13 17.17
CA SER A 118 -22.20 4.15 17.37
C SER A 118 -22.67 2.85 18.03
N ASN A 119 -22.84 2.88 19.36
CA ASN A 119 -23.67 1.91 20.09
C ASN A 119 -25.07 2.50 20.40
N PRO A 120 -25.91 2.82 19.39
CA PRO A 120 -27.19 3.48 19.64
C PRO A 120 -28.14 2.62 20.49
N LEU A 121 -27.92 1.30 20.50
CA LEU A 121 -28.68 0.34 21.29
C LEU A 121 -28.13 0.15 22.72
N ASN A 122 -26.94 0.69 23.02
CA ASN A 122 -26.22 0.52 24.29
C ASN A 122 -26.09 -0.96 24.72
N VAL A 123 -25.83 -1.86 23.76
CA VAL A 123 -25.66 -3.31 23.97
C VAL A 123 -24.21 -3.73 23.73
N GLY A 124 -23.78 -4.85 24.31
CA GLY A 124 -22.42 -5.36 24.10
C GLY A 124 -22.13 -5.81 22.66
N ALA A 125 -20.85 -5.94 22.31
CA ALA A 125 -20.37 -6.27 20.96
C ALA A 125 -21.05 -7.51 20.34
N PHE A 126 -21.29 -8.55 21.14
CA PHE A 126 -22.00 -9.75 20.69
C PHE A 126 -23.46 -9.49 20.27
N TRP A 127 -24.16 -8.58 20.93
CA TRP A 127 -25.54 -8.24 20.53
C TRP A 127 -25.56 -7.33 19.31
N GLN A 128 -24.59 -6.42 19.20
CA GLN A 128 -24.40 -5.64 17.99
C GLN A 128 -24.14 -6.54 16.77
N SER A 129 -23.36 -7.62 16.93
CA SER A 129 -23.09 -8.55 15.82
C SER A 129 -24.34 -9.27 15.35
N ILE A 130 -25.24 -9.60 16.28
CA ILE A 130 -26.54 -10.18 15.95
C ILE A 130 -27.35 -9.20 15.09
N PHE A 131 -27.48 -7.93 15.52
CA PHE A 131 -28.32 -6.96 14.81
C PHE A 131 -27.72 -6.46 13.50
N TYR A 132 -26.41 -6.25 13.44
CA TYR A 132 -25.74 -5.61 12.32
C TYR A 132 -25.12 -6.59 11.32
N PHE A 133 -24.99 -7.88 11.66
CA PHE A 133 -24.41 -8.87 10.73
C PHE A 133 -25.30 -10.11 10.57
N ALA A 134 -25.60 -10.82 11.67
CA ALA A 134 -26.29 -12.11 11.58
C ALA A 134 -27.75 -11.99 11.11
N VAL A 135 -28.52 -11.06 11.68
CA VAL A 135 -29.93 -10.83 11.30
C VAL A 135 -30.07 -10.34 9.86
N PRO A 136 -29.29 -9.37 9.35
CA PRO A 136 -29.34 -8.97 7.94
C PRO A 136 -29.14 -10.13 6.96
N ILE A 137 -28.15 -11.00 7.20
CA ILE A 137 -27.88 -12.16 6.34
C ILE A 137 -29.01 -13.19 6.45
N ALA A 138 -29.39 -13.56 7.67
CA ALA A 138 -30.40 -14.58 7.91
C ALA A 138 -31.78 -14.16 7.38
N SER A 139 -32.15 -12.89 7.55
CA SER A 139 -33.40 -12.34 7.03
C SER A 139 -33.42 -12.32 5.50
N SER A 140 -32.35 -11.88 4.85
CA SER A 140 -32.22 -11.88 3.38
C SER A 140 -32.37 -13.27 2.80
N LEU A 141 -31.71 -14.27 3.39
CA LEU A 141 -31.84 -15.67 2.99
C LEU A 141 -33.24 -16.24 3.25
N LEU A 142 -33.88 -15.89 4.36
CA LEU A 142 -35.24 -16.31 4.66
C LEU A 142 -36.24 -15.72 3.65
N ILE A 143 -36.08 -14.45 3.30
CA ILE A 143 -36.87 -13.78 2.26
C ILE A 143 -36.65 -14.46 0.90
N ALA A 144 -35.41 -14.78 0.53
CA ALA A 144 -35.11 -15.52 -0.70
C ALA A 144 -35.75 -16.92 -0.70
N SER A 145 -35.63 -17.64 0.42
CA SER A 145 -36.19 -18.98 0.64
C SER A 145 -37.72 -19.00 0.51
N THR A 146 -38.40 -18.06 1.16
CA THR A 146 -39.86 -17.94 1.12
C THR A 146 -40.37 -17.48 -0.24
N SER A 147 -39.66 -16.55 -0.89
CA SER A 147 -39.97 -16.12 -2.26
C SER A 147 -39.88 -17.26 -3.26
N ARG A 148 -38.85 -18.12 -3.16
CA ARG A 148 -38.72 -19.32 -3.99
C ARG A 148 -39.91 -20.27 -3.81
N ILE A 149 -40.30 -20.54 -2.57
CA ILE A 149 -41.46 -21.41 -2.26
C ILE A 149 -42.74 -20.81 -2.82
N TYR A 150 -42.94 -19.50 -2.66
CA TYR A 150 -44.11 -18.81 -3.18
C TYR A 150 -44.22 -18.93 -4.70
N VAL A 151 -43.12 -18.70 -5.42
CA VAL A 151 -43.07 -18.82 -6.88
C VAL A 151 -43.27 -20.28 -7.32
N ALA A 152 -42.65 -21.25 -6.65
CA ALA A 152 -42.81 -22.67 -6.97
C ALA A 152 -44.26 -23.17 -6.79
N ARG A 153 -44.95 -22.71 -5.74
CA ARG A 153 -46.36 -23.05 -5.51
C ARG A 153 -47.27 -22.55 -6.64
N ARG A 154 -46.93 -21.45 -7.30
CA ARG A 154 -47.67 -20.94 -8.47
C ARG A 154 -47.63 -21.90 -9.66
N PHE A 155 -46.63 -22.77 -9.72
CA PHE A 155 -46.48 -23.83 -10.72
C PHE A 155 -46.89 -25.22 -10.19
N ASN A 156 -47.55 -25.30 -9.02
CA ASN A 156 -47.91 -26.55 -8.34
C ASN A 156 -46.71 -27.45 -7.97
N ILE A 157 -45.55 -26.86 -7.71
CA ILE A 157 -44.32 -27.58 -7.32
C ILE A 157 -44.04 -27.36 -5.84
N GLU A 158 -43.68 -28.43 -5.15
CA GLU A 158 -43.24 -28.39 -3.75
C GLU A 158 -41.71 -28.38 -3.65
N VAL A 159 -41.15 -27.17 -3.58
CA VAL A 159 -39.73 -26.97 -3.23
C VAL A 159 -39.57 -26.81 -1.72
N GLY A 160 -38.44 -27.29 -1.20
CA GLY A 160 -38.06 -27.08 0.20
C GLY A 160 -37.33 -25.75 0.43
N HIS A 161 -37.10 -25.40 1.69
CA HIS A 161 -36.35 -24.20 2.07
C HIS A 161 -34.88 -24.31 1.70
N ILE A 162 -34.22 -23.16 1.46
CA ILE A 162 -32.75 -23.10 1.38
C ILE A 162 -32.15 -22.90 2.78
N SER A 163 -30.92 -23.37 2.98
CA SER A 163 -30.13 -23.21 4.19
C SER A 163 -28.76 -22.64 3.84
N PRO A 164 -28.23 -21.66 4.60
CA PRO A 164 -26.91 -21.09 4.33
C PRO A 164 -25.78 -22.08 4.56
N ILE A 165 -24.67 -21.87 3.84
CA ILE A 165 -23.35 -22.42 4.10
C ILE A 165 -22.48 -21.26 4.61
N VAL A 166 -21.92 -21.42 5.82
CA VAL A 166 -21.19 -20.40 6.58
C VAL A 166 -19.83 -20.99 6.91
N LEU A 167 -18.76 -20.23 6.72
CA LEU A 167 -17.40 -20.62 7.09
C LEU A 167 -16.88 -19.75 8.25
N PRO A 168 -16.21 -20.34 9.25
CA PRO A 168 -15.80 -19.61 10.46
C PRO A 168 -14.42 -18.90 10.33
N ILE A 169 -13.94 -18.55 9.14
CA ILE A 169 -12.55 -18.08 8.96
C ILE A 169 -12.50 -16.70 8.25
N PRO A 170 -12.23 -15.60 8.99
CA PRO A 170 -12.17 -14.24 8.43
C PRO A 170 -11.00 -13.98 7.48
N ALA A 171 -9.84 -14.63 7.70
CA ALA A 171 -8.57 -14.26 7.05
C ALA A 171 -8.53 -14.45 5.51
N TRP A 172 -9.31 -15.37 4.95
CA TRP A 172 -9.41 -15.58 3.49
C TRP A 172 -10.83 -15.37 2.95
N TRP A 173 -11.80 -15.20 3.85
CA TRP A 173 -13.21 -14.99 3.51
C TRP A 173 -13.94 -14.15 4.56
N SER A 174 -13.99 -12.85 4.33
CA SER A 174 -14.47 -11.87 5.30
C SER A 174 -15.99 -11.87 5.50
N PHE A 175 -16.75 -12.51 4.60
CA PHE A 175 -18.21 -12.33 4.49
C PHE A 175 -19.05 -13.31 5.31
N GLY A 176 -18.44 -14.32 5.93
CA GLY A 176 -19.11 -15.35 6.72
C GLY A 176 -19.95 -16.36 5.93
N ILE A 177 -20.60 -15.98 4.81
CA ILE A 177 -21.43 -16.85 3.96
C ILE A 177 -20.70 -17.27 2.68
N VAL A 178 -20.77 -18.55 2.30
CA VAL A 178 -20.11 -19.11 1.10
C VAL A 178 -21.10 -19.70 0.09
N GLY A 179 -22.35 -19.94 0.50
CA GLY A 179 -23.37 -20.44 -0.41
C GLY A 179 -24.68 -20.78 0.27
N ALA A 180 -25.55 -21.47 -0.45
CA ALA A 180 -26.82 -21.98 0.07
C ALA A 180 -27.16 -23.36 -0.53
N ILE A 181 -27.72 -24.24 0.29
CA ILE A 181 -28.16 -25.59 -0.10
C ILE A 181 -29.68 -25.70 0.01
N GLY A 182 -30.34 -26.34 -0.95
CA GLY A 182 -31.77 -26.64 -0.89
C GLY A 182 -32.06 -27.89 -0.04
N GLN A 183 -33.18 -27.87 0.70
CA GLN A 183 -33.65 -29.02 1.49
C GLN A 183 -33.95 -30.28 0.64
N ARG A 184 -34.36 -30.08 -0.61
CA ARG A 184 -34.59 -31.14 -1.60
C ARG A 184 -33.61 -30.95 -2.75
N LYS A 185 -33.10 -32.06 -3.31
CA LYS A 185 -32.28 -32.00 -4.53
C LYS A 185 -33.14 -31.42 -5.66
N PRO A 186 -32.85 -30.21 -6.15
CA PRO A 186 -33.66 -29.55 -7.17
C PRO A 186 -33.71 -30.35 -8.48
N ASP A 187 -32.67 -31.13 -8.76
CA ASP A 187 -32.55 -31.90 -9.99
C ASP A 187 -33.49 -33.10 -10.05
N MET A 188 -33.97 -33.58 -8.90
CA MET A 188 -34.92 -34.70 -8.78
C MET A 188 -36.37 -34.22 -8.69
N ILE A 189 -36.62 -32.91 -8.73
CA ILE A 189 -37.97 -32.34 -8.70
C ILE A 189 -38.47 -32.28 -10.14
N PRO A 190 -39.56 -33.00 -10.49
CA PRO A 190 -40.11 -32.95 -11.83
C PRO A 190 -40.74 -31.58 -12.10
N MET A 191 -40.09 -30.79 -12.94
CA MET A 191 -40.53 -29.44 -13.34
C MET A 191 -41.56 -29.55 -14.47
N PRO A 192 -42.71 -28.86 -14.39
CA PRO A 192 -43.77 -28.98 -15.38
C PRO A 192 -43.32 -28.49 -16.76
N ASP A 193 -42.63 -27.35 -16.81
CA ASP A 193 -42.16 -26.73 -18.04
C ASP A 193 -40.82 -25.99 -17.83
N ARG A 194 -40.17 -25.61 -18.94
CA ARG A 194 -38.92 -24.82 -18.92
C ARG A 194 -39.10 -23.46 -18.25
N ARG A 195 -40.31 -22.88 -18.33
CA ARG A 195 -40.65 -21.59 -17.73
C ARG A 195 -40.64 -21.64 -16.20
N ALA A 196 -41.24 -22.66 -15.59
CA ALA A 196 -41.25 -22.84 -14.14
C ALA A 196 -39.82 -22.98 -13.60
N LEU A 197 -38.98 -23.78 -14.27
CA LEU A 197 -37.56 -23.92 -13.89
C LEU A 197 -36.84 -22.57 -13.85
N GLY A 198 -36.97 -21.77 -14.91
CA GLY A 198 -36.31 -20.45 -15.00
C GLY A 198 -36.75 -19.48 -13.90
N TYR A 199 -38.06 -19.36 -13.64
CA TYR A 199 -38.54 -18.46 -12.58
C TYR A 199 -38.20 -18.94 -11.18
N ILE A 200 -38.23 -20.25 -10.90
CA ILE A 200 -37.93 -20.77 -9.56
C ILE A 200 -36.44 -20.61 -9.22
N GLU A 201 -35.55 -20.80 -10.19
CA GLU A 201 -34.11 -20.74 -9.96
C GLU A 201 -33.56 -19.30 -9.91
N VAL A 202 -34.12 -18.37 -10.67
CA VAL A 202 -33.65 -16.97 -10.68
C VAL A 202 -34.03 -16.18 -9.43
N VAL A 203 -35.12 -16.56 -8.74
CA VAL A 203 -35.67 -15.79 -7.62
C VAL A 203 -34.69 -15.68 -6.45
N VAL A 204 -33.96 -16.76 -6.13
CA VAL A 204 -33.03 -16.73 -4.99
C VAL A 204 -31.89 -15.75 -5.26
N PRO A 205 -31.10 -15.86 -6.35
CA PRO A 205 -30.03 -14.91 -6.62
C PRO A 205 -30.55 -13.48 -6.80
N PHE A 206 -31.69 -13.30 -7.46
CA PHE A 206 -32.28 -11.96 -7.62
C PHE A 206 -32.58 -11.27 -6.29
N VAL A 207 -33.21 -11.98 -5.33
CA VAL A 207 -33.50 -11.43 -4.00
C VAL A 207 -32.20 -11.13 -3.26
N LEU A 208 -31.22 -12.05 -3.30
CA LEU A 208 -29.93 -11.87 -2.62
C LEU A 208 -29.12 -10.68 -3.18
N PHE A 209 -29.15 -10.48 -4.49
CA PHE A 209 -28.51 -9.34 -5.16
C PHE A 209 -29.13 -8.01 -4.71
N LEU A 210 -30.46 -7.92 -4.71
CA LEU A 210 -31.16 -6.72 -4.29
C LEU A 210 -30.96 -6.42 -2.81
N SER A 211 -31.09 -7.43 -1.93
CA SER A 211 -30.82 -7.26 -0.50
C SER A 211 -29.36 -6.91 -0.24
N GLY A 212 -28.44 -7.56 -0.95
CA GLY A 212 -27.01 -7.33 -0.83
C GLY A 212 -26.65 -5.89 -1.19
N SER A 213 -27.08 -5.44 -2.37
CA SER A 213 -26.86 -4.07 -2.83
C SER A 213 -27.42 -3.03 -1.86
N LEU A 214 -28.64 -3.25 -1.35
CA LEU A 214 -29.28 -2.35 -0.38
C LEU A 214 -28.50 -2.29 0.94
N LEU A 215 -28.10 -3.45 1.48
CA LEU A 215 -27.35 -3.53 2.73
C LEU A 215 -25.95 -2.94 2.59
N THR A 216 -25.29 -3.10 1.44
CA THR A 216 -24.00 -2.44 1.16
C THR A 216 -24.13 -0.93 1.26
N VAL A 217 -25.14 -0.34 0.61
CA VAL A 217 -25.38 1.12 0.67
C VAL A 217 -25.67 1.57 2.10
N ILE A 218 -26.52 0.85 2.84
CA ILE A 218 -26.83 1.18 4.25
C ILE A 218 -25.56 1.09 5.11
N GLY A 219 -24.73 0.07 4.90
CA GLY A 219 -23.47 -0.13 5.62
C GLY A 219 -22.50 1.02 5.41
N VAL A 220 -22.28 1.44 4.16
CA VAL A 220 -21.40 2.58 3.83
C VAL A 220 -21.95 3.88 4.42
N MET A 221 -23.27 4.11 4.39
CA MET A 221 -23.88 5.28 5.03
C MET A 221 -23.70 5.30 6.55
N MET A 222 -23.65 4.13 7.20
CA MET A 222 -23.43 4.00 8.65
C MET A 222 -21.95 4.02 9.04
N THR A 223 -21.04 3.93 8.08
CA THR A 223 -19.60 3.90 8.36
C THR A 223 -19.09 5.33 8.51
N PRO A 224 -18.40 5.66 9.64
CA PRO A 224 -17.81 6.98 9.82
C PRO A 224 -16.61 7.18 8.88
N SER A 225 -16.35 8.42 8.51
CA SER A 225 -15.21 8.78 7.64
C SER A 225 -13.93 9.02 8.42
N SER A 226 -14.02 9.17 9.74
CA SER A 226 -12.86 9.22 10.63
C SER A 226 -12.40 7.79 10.95
N PRO A 227 -11.09 7.51 10.91
CA PRO A 227 -10.56 6.20 11.25
C PRO A 227 -10.89 5.84 12.72
N PRO A 228 -11.23 4.57 13.01
CA PRO A 228 -11.30 4.08 14.39
C PRO A 228 -9.88 3.93 14.97
N ASN A 229 -9.79 3.65 16.26
CA ASN A 229 -8.51 3.23 16.85
C ASN A 229 -8.16 1.83 16.31
N LEU A 230 -7.15 1.77 15.46
CA LEU A 230 -6.67 0.53 14.84
C LEU A 230 -5.57 -0.08 15.71
N ASP A 231 -5.76 -1.33 16.14
CA ASP A 231 -4.73 -2.12 16.83
C ASP A 231 -3.87 -2.96 15.83
N GLY A 232 -4.26 -2.98 14.54
CA GLY A 232 -3.61 -3.74 13.48
C GLY A 232 -4.12 -3.36 12.09
N SER A 233 -3.63 -4.07 11.07
CA SER A 233 -3.93 -3.79 9.66
C SER A 233 -5.43 -3.86 9.33
N PRO A 234 -6.07 -2.77 8.87
CA PRO A 234 -7.48 -2.78 8.51
C PRO A 234 -7.73 -3.61 7.23
N THR A 235 -8.93 -4.15 7.11
CA THR A 235 -9.37 -4.90 5.93
C THR A 235 -10.15 -3.97 5.01
N VAL A 236 -9.61 -3.73 3.82
CA VAL A 236 -10.26 -2.93 2.78
C VAL A 236 -11.22 -3.82 1.99
N PHE A 237 -12.45 -3.33 1.79
CA PHE A 237 -13.50 -4.05 1.06
C PHE A 237 -13.78 -3.44 -0.31
N GLN A 238 -14.05 -4.29 -1.31
CA GLN A 238 -14.55 -3.84 -2.61
C GLN A 238 -16.00 -4.23 -2.81
N THR A 239 -16.80 -3.29 -3.32
CA THR A 239 -18.23 -3.53 -3.56
C THR A 239 -18.49 -4.13 -4.95
N SER A 240 -19.75 -4.49 -5.25
CA SER A 240 -20.14 -4.89 -6.61
C SER A 240 -20.09 -3.71 -7.57
N PHE A 241 -19.91 -3.97 -8.87
CA PHE A 241 -19.80 -2.92 -9.88
C PHE A 241 -20.90 -1.85 -9.80
N LEU A 242 -22.18 -2.26 -9.68
CA LEU A 242 -23.29 -1.32 -9.59
C LEU A 242 -23.27 -0.52 -8.29
N THR A 243 -23.05 -1.19 -7.15
CA THR A 243 -22.99 -0.48 -5.86
C THR A 243 -21.83 0.50 -5.82
N ASN A 244 -20.69 0.13 -6.43
CA ASN A 244 -19.52 0.99 -6.49
C ASN A 244 -19.83 2.25 -7.31
N ALA A 245 -20.33 2.08 -8.53
CA ALA A 245 -20.66 3.21 -9.41
C ALA A 245 -21.71 4.16 -8.79
N LEU A 246 -22.67 3.61 -8.04
CA LEU A 246 -23.68 4.42 -7.35
C LEU A 246 -23.11 5.19 -6.16
N LEU A 247 -22.25 4.55 -5.36
CA LEU A 247 -21.66 5.16 -4.18
C LEU A 247 -20.57 6.17 -4.54
N ASP A 248 -19.72 5.85 -5.51
CA ASP A 248 -18.65 6.72 -6.02
C ASP A 248 -19.22 8.01 -6.61
N SER A 249 -20.29 7.90 -7.41
CA SER A 249 -21.01 9.08 -7.92
C SER A 249 -21.61 9.97 -6.82
N TRP A 250 -21.80 9.47 -5.60
CA TRP A 250 -22.40 10.22 -4.50
C TRP A 250 -21.39 10.71 -3.47
N MET A 251 -20.34 9.93 -3.17
CA MET A 251 -19.36 10.19 -2.10
C MET A 251 -17.95 10.52 -2.62
N GLY A 252 -17.61 10.20 -3.87
CA GLY A 252 -16.25 10.37 -4.41
C GLY A 252 -15.20 9.64 -3.57
N GLU A 253 -14.09 10.33 -3.30
CA GLU A 253 -12.92 9.82 -2.57
C GLU A 253 -13.24 9.36 -1.12
N GLU A 254 -14.31 9.87 -0.51
CA GLU A 254 -14.76 9.44 0.82
C GLU A 254 -15.21 7.97 0.84
N LEU A 255 -15.63 7.41 -0.30
CA LEU A 255 -16.01 6.01 -0.40
C LEU A 255 -14.85 5.08 -0.05
N ASP A 256 -13.67 5.34 -0.61
CA ASP A 256 -12.50 4.48 -0.45
C ASP A 256 -12.04 4.44 1.01
N ILE A 257 -12.09 5.59 1.70
CA ILE A 257 -11.81 5.71 3.13
C ILE A 257 -12.79 4.85 3.94
N ARG A 258 -14.10 4.98 3.70
CA ARG A 258 -15.13 4.23 4.44
C ARG A 258 -15.08 2.72 4.18
N LEU A 259 -14.51 2.28 3.06
CA LEU A 259 -14.37 0.87 2.75
C LEU A 259 -13.24 0.17 3.52
N GLN A 260 -12.34 0.93 4.17
CA GLN A 260 -11.24 0.39 4.99
C GLN A 260 -11.70 -0.13 6.37
N TRP A 261 -12.81 0.37 6.91
CA TRP A 261 -13.41 -0.09 8.18
C TRP A 261 -14.94 -0.18 8.06
N LEU A 262 -15.39 -0.84 7.00
CA LEU A 262 -16.80 -0.93 6.63
C LEU A 262 -17.67 -1.50 7.77
N HIS A 263 -18.80 -0.84 8.06
CA HIS A 263 -19.77 -1.32 9.03
C HIS A 263 -20.26 -2.75 8.69
N PRO A 264 -20.55 -3.63 9.68
CA PRO A 264 -20.84 -5.04 9.42
C PRO A 264 -22.06 -5.29 8.52
N ILE A 265 -23.03 -4.38 8.51
CA ILE A 265 -24.16 -4.42 7.56
C ILE A 265 -23.67 -4.35 6.12
N GLY A 266 -22.66 -3.53 5.85
CA GLY A 266 -22.05 -3.38 4.54
C GLY A 266 -21.30 -4.63 4.11
N ILE A 267 -20.49 -5.20 5.02
CA ILE A 267 -19.79 -6.47 4.82
C ILE A 267 -20.78 -7.59 4.49
N ALA A 268 -21.88 -7.68 5.24
CA ALA A 268 -22.97 -8.63 4.96
C ALA A 268 -23.59 -8.40 3.56
N GLY A 269 -23.80 -7.15 3.16
CA GLY A 269 -24.33 -6.79 1.85
C GLY A 269 -23.42 -7.20 0.69
N ILE A 270 -22.11 -6.97 0.82
CA ILE A 270 -21.11 -7.38 -0.17
C ILE A 270 -21.10 -8.91 -0.28
N GLY A 271 -21.09 -9.61 0.85
CA GLY A 271 -21.18 -11.07 0.90
C GLY A 271 -22.39 -11.63 0.15
N LEU A 272 -23.59 -11.11 0.42
CA LEU A 272 -24.82 -11.53 -0.26
C LEU A 272 -24.79 -11.27 -1.77
N SER A 273 -24.19 -10.16 -2.19
CA SER A 273 -24.03 -9.81 -3.61
C SER A 273 -23.08 -10.77 -4.32
N ILE A 274 -21.93 -11.09 -3.69
CA ILE A 274 -20.97 -12.07 -4.21
C ILE A 274 -21.62 -13.45 -4.35
N ILE A 275 -22.36 -13.91 -3.32
CA ILE A 275 -23.04 -15.21 -3.38
C ILE A 275 -24.14 -15.22 -4.44
N SER A 276 -24.89 -14.13 -4.60
CA SER A 276 -25.86 -14.02 -5.69
C SER A 276 -25.20 -14.17 -7.06
N TRP A 277 -24.12 -13.43 -7.29
CA TRP A 277 -23.36 -13.50 -8.52
C TRP A 277 -22.82 -14.91 -8.79
N ALA A 278 -22.22 -15.54 -7.77
CA ALA A 278 -21.69 -16.90 -7.87
C ALA A 278 -22.78 -17.93 -8.19
N LEU A 279 -23.97 -17.82 -7.60
CA LEU A 279 -25.11 -18.71 -7.87
C LEU A 279 -25.65 -18.59 -9.31
N MET A 280 -25.41 -17.46 -9.99
CA MET A 280 -25.82 -17.24 -11.38
C MET A 280 -24.78 -17.68 -12.41
N LEU A 281 -23.59 -18.11 -11.97
CA LEU A 281 -22.61 -18.69 -12.88
C LEU A 281 -23.13 -20.01 -13.47
N PRO A 282 -22.81 -20.32 -14.74
CA PRO A 282 -23.24 -21.55 -15.43
C PRO A 282 -22.40 -22.75 -14.96
N ILE A 283 -22.43 -23.03 -13.66
CA ILE A 283 -21.72 -24.12 -13.01
C ILE A 283 -22.73 -25.23 -12.68
N PRO A 284 -22.51 -26.50 -13.13
CA PRO A 284 -23.41 -27.61 -12.83
C PRO A 284 -23.69 -27.73 -11.32
N GLY A 285 -24.97 -27.80 -10.93
CA GLY A 285 -25.37 -27.79 -9.52
C GLY A 285 -25.95 -26.45 -9.06
N LEU A 286 -25.48 -25.35 -9.64
CA LEU A 286 -25.93 -24.01 -9.27
C LEU A 286 -27.18 -23.59 -10.06
N PRO A 287 -27.96 -22.63 -9.52
CA PRO A 287 -29.11 -22.06 -10.22
C PRO A 287 -28.80 -21.52 -11.63
N GLY A 288 -27.60 -20.98 -11.87
CA GLY A 288 -27.18 -20.46 -13.18
C GLY A 288 -27.12 -21.52 -14.28
N ASP A 289 -26.66 -22.73 -13.99
CA ASP A 289 -26.66 -23.84 -14.96
C ASP A 289 -28.08 -24.35 -15.24
N ARG A 290 -28.93 -24.47 -14.20
CA ARG A 290 -30.36 -24.79 -14.38
C ARG A 290 -31.11 -23.72 -15.16
N MET A 291 -30.71 -22.45 -15.02
CA MET A 291 -31.22 -21.34 -15.83
C MET A 291 -30.81 -21.49 -17.30
N LEU A 292 -29.58 -21.92 -17.58
CA LEU A 292 -29.13 -22.21 -18.93
C LEU A 292 -29.92 -23.37 -19.56
N HIS A 293 -30.22 -24.43 -18.78
CA HIS A 293 -31.11 -25.52 -19.17
C HIS A 293 -32.55 -25.05 -19.45
N SER A 294 -33.06 -24.09 -18.68
CA SER A 294 -34.33 -23.44 -18.97
C SER A 294 -34.25 -22.73 -20.33
N ILE A 295 -33.26 -21.88 -20.55
CA ILE A 295 -33.17 -20.95 -21.70
C ILE A 295 -32.86 -21.64 -23.04
N LEU A 296 -31.90 -22.57 -23.07
CA LEU A 296 -31.51 -23.30 -24.29
C LEU A 296 -32.39 -24.54 -24.50
N GLY A 297 -32.58 -25.32 -23.44
CA GLY A 297 -33.39 -26.53 -23.44
C GLY A 297 -32.54 -27.78 -23.18
N PRO A 298 -33.11 -28.84 -22.58
CA PRO A 298 -32.37 -30.07 -22.29
C PRO A 298 -31.80 -30.75 -23.54
N SER A 299 -32.55 -30.74 -24.64
CA SER A 299 -32.16 -31.32 -25.93
C SER A 299 -30.89 -30.66 -26.51
N GLU A 300 -30.85 -29.33 -26.56
CA GLU A 300 -29.68 -28.56 -27.02
C GLU A 300 -28.50 -28.68 -26.05
N MET A 301 -28.74 -28.74 -24.75
CA MET A 301 -27.71 -28.94 -23.73
C MET A 301 -27.12 -30.35 -23.74
N ARG A 302 -27.79 -31.32 -24.37
CA ARG A 302 -27.29 -32.69 -24.65
C ARG A 302 -26.53 -32.78 -25.96
N ASP A 303 -26.55 -31.76 -26.82
CA ASP A 303 -25.78 -31.76 -28.05
C ASP A 303 -24.28 -31.70 -27.73
N GLY A 304 -23.53 -32.69 -28.23
CA GLY A 304 -22.10 -32.82 -27.98
C GLY A 304 -21.31 -31.60 -28.46
N ARG A 305 -21.78 -30.91 -29.51
CA ARG A 305 -21.11 -29.68 -30.00
C ARG A 305 -21.21 -28.54 -28.99
N LEU A 306 -22.39 -28.32 -28.42
CA LEU A 306 -22.64 -27.24 -27.47
C LEU A 306 -21.99 -27.54 -26.11
N GLN A 307 -22.00 -28.80 -25.68
CA GLN A 307 -21.27 -29.25 -24.49
C GLN A 307 -19.76 -29.02 -24.62
N THR A 308 -19.17 -29.39 -25.77
CA THR A 308 -17.75 -29.17 -26.05
C THR A 308 -17.42 -27.67 -26.11
N SER A 309 -18.30 -26.85 -26.68
CA SER A 309 -18.11 -25.40 -26.72
C SER A 309 -18.12 -24.78 -25.31
N ILE A 310 -19.11 -25.10 -24.48
CA ILE A 310 -19.18 -24.62 -23.08
C ILE A 310 -17.93 -25.07 -22.32
N PHE A 311 -17.52 -26.31 -22.53
CA PHE A 311 -16.32 -26.86 -21.92
C PHE A 311 -15.06 -26.06 -22.27
N VAL A 312 -14.83 -25.77 -23.55
CA VAL A 312 -13.67 -24.97 -23.98
C VAL A 312 -13.71 -23.56 -23.40
N VAL A 313 -14.91 -22.95 -23.33
CA VAL A 313 -15.09 -21.61 -22.73
C VAL A 313 -14.78 -21.61 -21.23
N VAL A 314 -15.27 -22.60 -20.48
CA VAL A 314 -15.00 -22.74 -19.04
C VAL A 314 -13.50 -22.98 -18.80
N LEU A 315 -12.85 -23.79 -19.63
CA LEU A 315 -11.40 -24.02 -19.55
C LEU A 315 -10.60 -22.74 -19.86
N LEU A 316 -10.99 -21.98 -20.88
CA LEU A 316 -10.37 -20.68 -21.17
C LEU A 316 -10.53 -19.72 -19.99
N ALA A 317 -11.75 -19.59 -19.45
CA ALA A 317 -12.02 -18.74 -18.30
C ALA A 317 -11.20 -19.18 -17.08
N MET A 318 -11.07 -20.49 -16.84
CA MET A 318 -10.20 -21.03 -15.80
C MET A 318 -8.74 -20.60 -16.01
N VAL A 319 -8.18 -20.76 -17.21
CA VAL A 319 -6.80 -20.33 -17.49
C VAL A 319 -6.61 -18.84 -17.23
N VAL A 320 -7.55 -17.99 -17.63
CA VAL A 320 -7.51 -16.55 -17.37
C VAL A 320 -7.56 -16.25 -15.87
N ILE A 321 -8.47 -16.88 -15.12
CA ILE A 321 -8.59 -16.69 -13.67
C ILE A 321 -7.29 -17.15 -12.97
N PHE A 322 -6.75 -18.32 -13.30
CA PHE A 322 -5.48 -18.78 -12.71
C PHE A 322 -4.29 -17.87 -13.05
N ALA A 323 -4.31 -17.19 -14.20
CA ALA A 323 -3.24 -16.27 -14.59
C ALA A 323 -3.36 -14.87 -13.98
N THR A 324 -4.57 -14.45 -13.56
CA THR A 324 -4.86 -13.06 -13.16
C THR A 324 -5.39 -12.91 -11.73
N ALA A 325 -5.91 -13.97 -11.12
CA ALA A 325 -6.53 -13.90 -9.80
C ALA A 325 -5.47 -13.72 -8.71
N GLN A 326 -5.56 -12.60 -8.01
CA GLN A 326 -4.79 -12.32 -6.80
C GLN A 326 -5.51 -12.80 -5.52
N TRP A 327 -6.79 -13.17 -5.64
CA TRP A 327 -7.62 -13.61 -4.51
C TRP A 327 -7.94 -15.11 -4.60
N SER A 328 -7.52 -15.87 -3.58
CA SER A 328 -7.59 -17.35 -3.58
C SER A 328 -8.99 -17.97 -3.73
N PRO A 329 -10.10 -17.36 -3.23
CA PRO A 329 -11.44 -17.90 -3.46
C PRO A 329 -11.88 -17.93 -4.92
N TRP A 330 -11.41 -17.00 -5.78
CA TRP A 330 -11.72 -17.07 -7.21
C TRP A 330 -11.11 -18.30 -7.87
N ILE A 331 -9.91 -18.67 -7.46
CA ILE A 331 -9.22 -19.88 -7.92
C ILE A 331 -10.02 -21.12 -7.49
N PHE A 332 -10.49 -21.16 -6.24
CA PHE A 332 -11.31 -22.26 -5.72
C PHE A 332 -12.64 -22.40 -6.48
N LEU A 333 -13.31 -21.28 -6.75
CA LEU A 333 -14.55 -21.26 -7.52
C LEU A 333 -14.32 -21.74 -8.97
N ALA A 334 -13.27 -21.28 -9.63
CA ALA A 334 -12.91 -21.73 -10.98
C ALA A 334 -12.56 -23.22 -11.02
N PHE A 335 -11.85 -23.72 -9.99
CA PHE A 335 -11.55 -25.13 -9.84
C PHE A 335 -12.81 -25.98 -9.70
N ILE A 336 -13.76 -25.59 -8.84
CA ILE A 336 -15.04 -26.28 -8.69
C ILE A 336 -15.82 -26.26 -10.00
N ALA A 337 -15.90 -25.10 -10.66
CA ALA A 337 -16.60 -24.93 -11.94
C ALA A 337 -16.08 -25.90 -13.00
N ALA A 338 -14.75 -25.99 -13.13
CA ALA A 338 -14.11 -26.94 -14.02
C ALA A 338 -14.41 -28.37 -13.55
N TRP A 339 -14.07 -28.74 -12.32
CA TRP A 339 -14.22 -30.09 -11.78
C TRP A 339 -15.63 -30.67 -12.02
N GLN A 340 -16.67 -29.89 -11.70
CA GLN A 340 -18.05 -30.31 -11.89
C GLN A 340 -18.43 -30.49 -13.37
N ARG A 341 -17.84 -29.69 -14.27
CA ARG A 341 -18.06 -29.84 -15.72
C ARG A 341 -17.27 -31.01 -16.33
N PHE A 342 -16.08 -31.32 -15.78
CA PHE A 342 -15.23 -32.44 -16.20
C PHE A 342 -15.72 -33.81 -15.69
N ASN A 343 -16.56 -33.84 -14.66
CA ASN A 343 -17.08 -35.07 -14.07
C ASN A 343 -18.62 -35.15 -14.13
N PRO A 344 -19.21 -35.26 -15.35
CA PRO A 344 -20.65 -35.16 -15.57
C PRO A 344 -21.45 -36.31 -14.97
N ASP A 345 -20.84 -37.49 -14.77
CA ASP A 345 -21.52 -38.67 -14.22
C ASP A 345 -22.03 -38.46 -12.79
N ASN A 346 -21.47 -37.48 -12.07
CA ASN A 346 -21.87 -37.12 -10.71
C ASN A 346 -23.04 -36.13 -10.65
N TYR A 347 -23.55 -35.63 -11.78
CA TYR A 347 -24.59 -34.59 -11.79
C TYR A 347 -25.84 -34.99 -12.60
N SER A 348 -26.97 -35.12 -11.91
CA SER A 348 -28.27 -35.36 -12.54
C SER A 348 -28.81 -34.08 -13.18
N GLN A 349 -29.19 -34.16 -14.46
CA GLN A 349 -29.87 -33.06 -15.14
C GLN A 349 -31.26 -32.79 -14.54
N PRO A 350 -31.75 -31.54 -14.59
CA PRO A 350 -33.11 -31.24 -14.12
C PRO A 350 -34.15 -31.99 -14.94
N VAL A 351 -35.10 -32.63 -14.27
CA VAL A 351 -36.21 -33.35 -14.91
C VAL A 351 -37.28 -32.35 -15.36
N ILE A 352 -37.41 -32.14 -16.66
CA ILE A 352 -38.47 -31.30 -17.26
C ILE A 352 -39.51 -32.23 -17.90
N LEU A 353 -40.78 -32.04 -17.54
CA LEU A 353 -41.89 -32.88 -18.00
C LEU A 353 -42.35 -32.48 -19.39
N ASP A 354 -42.52 -31.19 -19.68
CA ASP A 354 -42.86 -30.71 -21.02
C ASP A 354 -41.66 -30.03 -21.68
N GLU A 355 -40.89 -30.80 -22.47
CA GLU A 355 -39.83 -30.25 -23.33
C GLU A 355 -40.37 -29.82 -24.71
N PHE A 356 -41.57 -30.28 -25.08
CA PHE A 356 -42.20 -29.94 -26.36
C PHE A 356 -42.51 -28.44 -26.44
N VAL A 357 -42.98 -27.85 -25.34
CA VAL A 357 -43.18 -26.39 -25.24
C VAL A 357 -41.85 -25.69 -25.02
N GLY A 358 -41.40 -25.00 -26.07
CA GLY A 358 -40.31 -24.04 -25.98
C GLY A 358 -40.67 -22.83 -25.12
N LEU A 359 -39.67 -22.04 -24.74
CA LEU A 359 -39.91 -20.75 -24.08
C LEU A 359 -40.41 -19.72 -25.08
N GLU A 360 -41.48 -19.01 -24.70
CA GLU A 360 -41.89 -17.79 -25.38
C GLU A 360 -40.74 -16.77 -25.41
N GLU A 361 -40.54 -16.11 -26.56
CA GLU A 361 -39.45 -15.15 -26.77
C GLU A 361 -39.40 -14.04 -25.70
N GLY A 362 -40.58 -13.54 -25.31
CA GLY A 362 -40.71 -12.52 -24.27
C GLY A 362 -40.28 -12.99 -22.89
N VAL A 363 -40.46 -14.28 -22.57
CA VAL A 363 -40.00 -14.86 -21.30
C VAL A 363 -38.50 -15.15 -21.37
N ARG A 364 -38.04 -15.72 -22.49
CA ARG A 364 -36.62 -16.00 -22.74
C ARG A 364 -35.75 -14.76 -22.61
N SER A 365 -36.14 -13.67 -23.28
CA SER A 365 -35.43 -12.38 -23.24
C SER A 365 -35.39 -11.78 -21.83
N ARG A 366 -36.49 -11.86 -21.06
CA ARG A 366 -36.52 -11.39 -19.67
C ARG A 366 -35.59 -12.19 -18.76
N LEU A 367 -35.59 -13.52 -18.86
CA LEU A 367 -34.70 -14.37 -18.07
C LEU A 367 -33.24 -14.10 -18.40
N MET A 368 -32.90 -13.99 -19.70
CA MET A 368 -31.56 -13.59 -20.16
C MET A 368 -31.16 -12.21 -19.63
N ALA A 369 -32.06 -11.23 -19.67
CA ALA A 369 -31.80 -9.90 -19.16
C ALA A 369 -31.54 -9.90 -17.65
N ILE A 370 -32.32 -10.64 -16.86
CA ILE A 370 -32.12 -10.73 -15.40
C ILE A 370 -30.76 -11.37 -15.09
N VAL A 371 -30.41 -12.47 -15.77
CA VAL A 371 -29.09 -13.12 -15.61
C VAL A 371 -27.96 -12.16 -15.98
N GLY A 372 -28.08 -11.49 -17.14
CA GLY A 372 -27.10 -10.52 -17.60
C GLY A 372 -26.93 -9.37 -16.61
N VAL A 373 -28.03 -8.83 -16.06
CA VAL A 373 -27.98 -7.79 -15.03
C VAL A 373 -27.28 -8.29 -13.78
N ILE A 374 -27.62 -9.47 -13.24
CA ILE A 374 -26.95 -9.97 -12.03
C ILE A 374 -25.45 -10.21 -12.27
N LEU A 375 -25.07 -10.77 -13.43
CA LEU A 375 -23.68 -11.07 -13.75
C LEU A 375 -22.83 -9.81 -14.01
N VAL A 376 -23.41 -8.77 -14.61
CA VAL A 376 -22.71 -7.52 -14.92
C VAL A 376 -22.77 -6.54 -13.74
N ALA A 377 -23.97 -6.28 -13.22
CA ALA A 377 -24.17 -5.32 -12.13
C ALA A 377 -23.66 -5.86 -10.78
N GLY A 378 -23.79 -7.17 -10.56
CA GLY A 378 -23.28 -7.87 -9.38
C GLY A 378 -21.84 -8.34 -9.51
N LEU A 379 -21.12 -7.96 -10.57
CA LEU A 379 -19.73 -8.32 -10.77
C LEU A 379 -18.91 -7.85 -9.56
N PRO A 380 -18.26 -8.76 -8.82
CA PRO A 380 -17.45 -8.39 -7.67
C PRO A 380 -16.08 -7.84 -8.11
N GLY A 381 -15.43 -7.10 -7.23
CA GLY A 381 -14.05 -6.65 -7.42
C GLY A 381 -13.08 -7.81 -7.62
N SER A 382 -11.92 -7.54 -8.24
CA SER A 382 -10.85 -8.53 -8.41
C SER A 382 -10.31 -9.03 -7.06
N ILE A 383 -10.34 -8.17 -6.05
CA ILE A 383 -9.95 -8.44 -4.67
C ILE A 383 -11.06 -7.94 -3.74
N PRO A 384 -12.11 -8.73 -3.49
CA PRO A 384 -13.26 -8.30 -2.69
C PRO A 384 -12.92 -7.88 -1.25
N SER A 385 -11.84 -8.43 -0.69
CA SER A 385 -11.26 -7.95 0.56
C SER A 385 -9.75 -8.27 0.64
N TYR A 386 -8.99 -7.36 1.24
CA TYR A 386 -7.55 -7.52 1.54
C TYR A 386 -7.14 -6.72 2.79
N GLU A 387 -6.04 -7.12 3.43
CA GLU A 387 -5.45 -6.39 4.56
C GLU A 387 -4.51 -5.29 4.06
N MET A 388 -4.64 -4.07 4.57
CA MET A 388 -3.76 -2.95 4.26
C MET A 388 -2.47 -3.07 5.06
N THR A 389 -1.35 -3.35 4.39
CA THR A 389 -0.05 -3.57 5.02
C THR A 389 0.55 -2.28 5.57
N ASP A 390 0.46 -1.20 4.79
CA ASP A 390 1.14 0.07 5.07
C ASP A 390 0.20 1.07 5.76
N PHE A 391 -0.61 0.58 6.70
CA PHE A 391 -1.64 1.40 7.35
C PHE A 391 -1.07 2.42 8.36
N GLU A 392 0.16 2.20 8.85
CA GLU A 392 0.94 3.13 9.69
C GLU A 392 1.95 3.97 8.88
N SER A 393 1.84 3.97 7.55
CA SER A 393 2.69 4.83 6.71
C SER A 393 2.46 6.32 7.01
N GLY A 394 3.50 7.13 6.78
CA GLY A 394 3.48 8.55 7.09
C GLY A 394 2.73 9.38 6.04
N ILE A 395 3.43 10.33 5.41
CA ILE A 395 2.84 11.23 4.41
C ILE A 395 3.35 10.95 3.02
N SER A 396 2.50 11.20 2.03
CA SER A 396 2.94 11.29 0.64
C SER A 396 3.61 12.63 0.37
N THR A 397 4.79 12.59 -0.25
CA THR A 397 5.54 13.78 -0.73
C THR A 397 5.66 13.84 -2.24
N ASP A 398 5.02 12.93 -2.97
CA ASP A 398 5.14 12.82 -4.43
C ASP A 398 4.62 14.05 -5.18
N ASP A 399 3.63 14.74 -4.61
CA ASP A 399 3.03 15.95 -5.19
C ASP A 399 3.79 17.24 -4.83
N TRP A 400 4.82 17.16 -3.98
CA TRP A 400 5.58 18.33 -3.59
C TRP A 400 6.50 18.80 -4.72
N ILE A 401 6.59 20.12 -4.89
CA ILE A 401 7.46 20.71 -5.91
C ILE A 401 8.94 20.39 -5.60
N SER A 402 9.75 20.21 -6.63
CA SER A 402 11.20 19.98 -6.50
C SER A 402 12.05 21.19 -6.88
N GLY A 403 11.44 22.23 -7.47
CA GLY A 403 12.13 23.44 -7.86
C GLY A 403 11.21 24.66 -7.93
N LEU A 404 11.76 25.82 -7.60
CA LEU A 404 11.08 27.10 -7.61
C LEU A 404 11.97 28.14 -8.32
N GLU A 405 11.39 28.87 -9.27
CA GLU A 405 12.06 30.00 -9.91
C GLU A 405 11.82 31.27 -9.10
N VAL A 406 12.90 31.94 -8.70
CA VAL A 406 12.86 33.12 -7.79
C VAL A 406 13.44 34.36 -8.46
N SER A 407 12.86 35.52 -8.17
CA SER A 407 13.41 36.84 -8.55
C SER A 407 13.75 37.68 -7.31
N PRO A 408 14.67 38.65 -7.43
CA PRO A 408 15.11 39.47 -6.31
C PRO A 408 13.96 40.28 -5.69
N GLY A 409 13.81 40.21 -4.37
CA GLY A 409 12.77 40.93 -3.63
C GLY A 409 11.35 40.40 -3.80
N ASP A 410 11.16 39.27 -4.49
CA ASP A 410 9.86 38.62 -4.60
C ASP A 410 9.51 37.88 -3.30
N GLU A 411 8.20 37.79 -3.02
CA GLU A 411 7.65 36.94 -1.97
C GLU A 411 6.94 35.76 -2.64
N ASN A 412 7.44 34.55 -2.41
CA ASN A 412 6.92 33.32 -3.02
C ASN A 412 6.32 32.41 -1.95
N THR A 413 5.12 31.89 -2.21
CA THR A 413 4.44 30.93 -1.32
C THR A 413 4.58 29.51 -1.87
N VAL A 414 5.12 28.61 -1.06
CA VAL A 414 5.15 27.16 -1.29
C VAL A 414 4.11 26.51 -0.41
N VAL A 415 3.20 25.72 -0.98
CA VAL A 415 2.19 24.96 -0.25
C VAL A 415 2.58 23.50 -0.25
N LEU A 416 2.68 22.92 0.95
CA LEU A 416 2.96 21.51 1.17
C LEU A 416 1.66 20.83 1.58
N SER A 417 1.15 19.92 0.75
CA SER A 417 0.02 19.06 1.08
C SER A 417 0.46 17.97 2.05
N ILE A 418 -0.28 17.79 3.14
CA ILE A 418 -0.02 16.76 4.15
C ILE A 418 -1.14 15.74 4.04
N GLU A 419 -0.91 14.76 3.17
CA GLU A 419 -1.83 13.66 2.92
C GLU A 419 -1.26 12.38 3.51
N PRO A 420 -1.95 11.75 4.48
CA PRO A 420 -1.51 10.47 5.01
C PRO A 420 -1.61 9.38 3.94
N ASP A 421 -0.53 8.64 3.74
CA ASP A 421 -0.52 7.44 2.90
C ASP A 421 -1.25 6.28 3.63
N GLY A 422 -1.19 6.31 4.97
CA GLY A 422 -1.79 5.32 5.86
C GLY A 422 -3.21 5.66 6.33
N ALA A 423 -3.82 4.71 7.04
CA ALA A 423 -5.15 4.85 7.62
C ALA A 423 -5.14 5.51 9.01
N THR A 424 -4.00 5.47 9.72
CA THR A 424 -3.89 6.04 11.06
C THR A 424 -3.79 7.56 11.02
N PRO A 425 -4.37 8.26 12.00
CA PRO A 425 -4.19 9.70 12.13
C PRO A 425 -2.72 10.00 12.45
N ILE A 426 -2.11 10.88 11.65
CA ILE A 426 -0.71 11.24 11.81
C ILE A 426 -0.56 12.57 12.53
N SER A 427 0.51 12.69 13.30
CA SER A 427 0.93 13.92 13.96
C SER A 427 2.44 13.96 13.97
N GLY A 428 3.02 15.13 13.75
CA GLY A 428 4.47 15.26 13.62
C GLY A 428 4.90 16.71 13.45
N TRP A 429 6.14 16.85 12.99
CA TRP A 429 6.75 18.14 12.72
C TRP A 429 7.26 18.19 11.28
N ILE A 430 7.18 19.38 10.68
CA ILE A 430 7.89 19.70 9.46
C ILE A 430 8.90 20.78 9.79
N GLN A 431 10.18 20.48 9.59
CA GLN A 431 11.25 21.46 9.70
C GLN A 431 11.71 21.87 8.32
N TYR A 432 12.24 23.08 8.20
CA TYR A 432 12.75 23.56 6.93
C TYR A 432 14.00 24.40 7.13
N ARG A 433 14.93 24.32 6.17
CA ARG A 433 16.21 25.03 6.21
C ARG A 433 16.65 25.44 4.82
N ILE A 434 17.17 26.67 4.69
CA ILE A 434 17.82 27.13 3.48
C ILE A 434 19.32 26.88 3.59
N GLU A 435 19.89 26.25 2.57
CA GLU A 435 21.33 26.04 2.42
C GLU A 435 21.84 26.75 1.18
N GLY A 436 22.99 27.42 1.32
CA GLY A 436 23.64 28.11 0.21
C GLY A 436 24.38 29.37 0.66
N PRO A 437 24.94 30.10 -0.31
CA PRO A 437 25.75 31.28 -0.05
C PRO A 437 24.92 32.41 0.57
N LYS A 438 25.33 32.87 1.76
CA LYS A 438 24.60 33.89 2.55
C LYS A 438 23.15 33.49 2.85
N ALA A 439 22.92 32.23 3.23
CA ALA A 439 21.60 31.72 3.59
C ALA A 439 20.86 32.58 4.65
N SER A 440 21.60 33.20 5.58
CA SER A 440 21.05 34.08 6.62
C SER A 440 20.37 35.36 6.11
N ASP A 441 20.58 35.75 4.86
CA ASP A 441 19.87 36.89 4.24
C ASP A 441 18.43 36.53 3.85
N TRP A 442 18.11 35.25 3.75
CA TRP A 442 16.76 34.77 3.44
C TRP A 442 15.89 34.69 4.70
N SER A 443 14.60 34.99 4.55
CA SER A 443 13.64 34.78 5.64
C SER A 443 12.45 33.95 5.17
N ILE A 444 12.14 32.90 5.92
CA ILE A 444 10.93 32.09 5.73
C ILE A 444 9.96 32.42 6.85
N SER A 445 8.70 32.65 6.48
CA SER A 445 7.60 32.70 7.44
C SER A 445 6.64 31.56 7.15
N ASP A 446 6.17 30.90 8.20
CA ASP A 446 5.23 29.78 8.09
C ASP A 446 3.83 30.14 8.61
N SER A 447 2.88 29.26 8.32
CA SER A 447 1.51 29.36 8.82
C SER A 447 1.34 28.94 10.29
N CYS A 448 2.32 28.27 10.89
CA CYS A 448 2.15 27.60 12.18
C CYS A 448 2.54 28.48 13.38
N SER A 449 3.34 29.53 13.22
CA SER A 449 3.59 30.61 14.19
C SER A 449 4.09 30.22 15.60
N GLU A 450 4.31 28.93 15.88
CA GLU A 450 4.68 28.41 17.21
C GLU A 450 6.20 28.40 17.41
N ILE A 451 6.97 27.91 16.43
CA ILE A 451 8.43 27.76 16.49
C ILE A 451 9.03 28.22 15.16
N GLU A 452 10.03 29.09 15.21
CA GLU A 452 10.74 29.54 14.01
C GLU A 452 11.52 28.37 13.39
N GLY A 453 11.28 28.07 12.11
CA GLY A 453 11.93 26.96 11.40
C GLY A 453 11.26 25.58 11.55
N ALA A 454 10.19 25.47 12.35
CA ALA A 454 9.49 24.20 12.57
C ALA A 454 7.97 24.37 12.73
N CYS A 455 7.22 23.54 12.02
CA CYS A 455 5.76 23.54 12.01
C CYS A 455 5.20 22.25 12.61
N ARG A 456 4.38 22.35 13.66
CA ARG A 456 3.65 21.21 14.21
C ARG A 456 2.35 20.98 13.45
N PHE A 457 2.05 19.73 13.11
CA PHE A 457 0.73 19.31 12.67
C PHE A 457 0.22 18.16 13.55
N SER A 458 -1.10 18.10 13.74
CA SER A 458 -1.70 17.10 14.61
C SER A 458 -3.02 16.59 14.07
N ASN A 459 -3.23 15.28 14.24
CA ASN A 459 -4.45 14.55 13.91
C ASN A 459 -4.91 14.77 12.45
N ILE A 460 -3.96 14.71 11.52
CA ILE A 460 -4.25 14.75 10.08
C ILE A 460 -4.73 13.36 9.65
N THR A 461 -5.76 13.33 8.82
CA THR A 461 -6.43 12.09 8.38
C THR A 461 -6.71 12.17 6.88
N GLN A 462 -6.92 11.02 6.22
CA GLN A 462 -7.22 10.97 4.77
C GLN A 462 -8.44 11.83 4.36
N ILE A 463 -9.40 12.06 5.27
CA ILE A 463 -10.61 12.87 4.98
C ILE A 463 -10.39 14.38 5.17
N ASN A 464 -9.39 14.75 5.98
CA ASN A 464 -9.06 16.14 6.26
C ASN A 464 -7.54 16.29 6.17
N PRO A 465 -7.02 16.32 4.92
CA PRO A 465 -5.60 16.54 4.70
C PRO A 465 -5.20 17.92 5.24
N GLY A 466 -3.95 18.00 5.68
CA GLY A 466 -3.37 19.26 6.14
C GLY A 466 -2.74 20.03 4.99
N GLU A 467 -2.57 21.33 5.15
CA GLU A 467 -1.73 22.13 4.27
C GLU A 467 -0.84 23.02 5.13
N ILE A 468 0.45 23.09 4.79
CA ILE A 468 1.40 24.03 5.38
C ILE A 468 1.88 24.97 4.29
N SER A 469 1.74 26.26 4.51
CA SER A 469 2.23 27.29 3.59
C SER A 469 3.52 27.91 4.13
N LEU A 470 4.58 27.85 3.33
CA LEU A 470 5.85 28.51 3.56
C LEU A 470 5.95 29.74 2.66
N ASN A 471 6.04 30.92 3.26
CA ASN A 471 6.27 32.18 2.55
C ASN A 471 7.75 32.51 2.60
N ILE A 472 8.38 32.47 1.44
CA ILE A 472 9.81 32.70 1.25
C ILE A 472 9.99 34.12 0.75
N LEU A 473 10.62 34.98 1.57
CA LEU A 473 11.01 36.32 1.16
C LEU A 473 12.42 36.27 0.57
N VAL A 474 12.52 36.55 -0.72
CA VAL A 474 13.78 36.53 -1.45
C VAL A 474 14.56 37.82 -1.18
N PRO A 475 15.88 37.75 -0.89
CA PRO A 475 16.71 38.95 -0.73
C PRO A 475 16.60 39.89 -1.93
N GLY A 476 16.74 41.20 -1.69
CA GLY A 476 16.66 42.23 -2.74
C GLY A 476 17.88 42.27 -3.68
N GLU A 477 18.99 41.64 -3.29
CA GLU A 477 20.16 41.44 -4.15
C GLU A 477 19.96 40.21 -5.05
N PHE A 478 20.62 40.15 -6.21
CA PHE A 478 20.43 39.06 -7.16
C PHE A 478 20.68 37.68 -6.50
N PRO A 479 19.63 36.88 -6.23
CA PRO A 479 19.78 35.68 -5.42
C PRO A 479 20.51 34.60 -6.23
N LEU A 480 21.51 34.00 -5.61
CA LEU A 480 22.15 32.76 -6.06
C LEU A 480 21.17 31.60 -5.89
N THR A 481 21.46 30.48 -6.55
CA THR A 481 20.69 29.25 -6.30
C THR A 481 20.88 28.83 -4.84
N HIS A 482 19.81 28.38 -4.20
CA HIS A 482 19.79 27.85 -2.83
C HIS A 482 19.03 26.52 -2.78
N HIS A 483 19.30 25.73 -1.77
CA HIS A 483 18.56 24.51 -1.47
C HIS A 483 17.64 24.75 -0.27
N LEU A 484 16.33 24.59 -0.45
CA LEU A 484 15.37 24.51 0.64
C LEU A 484 15.16 23.05 0.98
N ARG A 485 15.72 22.60 2.10
CA ARG A 485 15.50 21.26 2.64
C ARG A 485 14.32 21.27 3.58
N ILE A 486 13.46 20.27 3.44
CA ILE A 486 12.30 20.05 4.28
C ILE A 486 12.47 18.69 4.95
N PHE A 487 12.43 18.66 6.27
CA PHE A 487 12.52 17.45 7.07
C PHE A 487 11.14 17.14 7.65
N VAL A 488 10.66 15.93 7.41
CA VAL A 488 9.43 15.40 7.96
C VAL A 488 9.79 14.52 9.14
N GLU A 489 9.29 14.87 10.32
CA GLU A 489 9.52 14.15 11.58
C GLU A 489 8.18 13.56 12.05
N ILE A 490 7.90 12.33 11.62
CA ILE A 490 6.78 11.50 12.09
C ILE A 490 7.40 10.25 12.72
N SER A 491 6.89 9.81 13.86
CA SER A 491 7.43 8.65 14.57
C SER A 491 7.45 7.41 13.65
N GLY A 492 8.65 6.94 13.27
CA GLY A 492 8.82 5.77 12.40
C GLY A 492 8.69 6.08 10.91
N PHE A 493 8.53 7.35 10.55
CA PHE A 493 8.53 7.85 9.17
C PHE A 493 9.22 9.22 9.11
N GLU A 494 10.54 9.19 8.97
CA GLU A 494 11.35 10.38 8.79
C GLU A 494 11.82 10.48 7.33
N LEU A 495 11.63 11.65 6.72
CA LEU A 495 11.91 11.87 5.30
C LEU A 495 12.51 13.26 5.05
N GLU A 496 13.43 13.34 4.10
CA GLU A 496 14.02 14.59 3.61
C GLU A 496 13.53 14.88 2.18
N HIS A 497 13.01 16.08 1.95
CA HIS A 497 12.61 16.57 0.64
C HIS A 497 13.39 17.83 0.27
N LEU A 498 13.84 17.92 -0.98
CA LEU A 498 14.69 19.01 -1.47
C LEU A 498 13.95 19.86 -2.53
N ILE A 499 13.90 21.17 -2.30
CA ILE A 499 13.39 22.15 -3.26
C ILE A 499 14.54 23.06 -3.72
N ILE A 500 14.82 23.09 -5.02
CA ILE A 500 15.86 23.94 -5.59
C ILE A 500 15.30 25.33 -5.87
N LEU A 501 15.79 26.34 -5.16
CA LEU A 501 15.45 27.75 -5.37
C LEU A 501 16.41 28.32 -6.41
N SER A 502 15.98 28.52 -7.65
CA SER A 502 16.86 28.89 -8.77
C SER A 502 16.48 30.22 -9.41
N ASN A 503 17.47 30.96 -9.88
CA ASN A 503 17.25 32.21 -10.62
C ASN A 503 17.81 32.09 -12.03
N SER A 504 16.93 31.92 -13.03
CA SER A 504 17.33 31.77 -14.44
C SER A 504 18.00 33.01 -15.00
N SER A 505 17.66 34.19 -14.45
CA SER A 505 18.14 35.48 -14.91
C SER A 505 19.52 35.83 -14.36
N TYR A 506 20.01 35.12 -13.37
CA TYR A 506 21.32 35.36 -12.77
C TYR A 506 22.47 34.71 -13.56
N GLU A 507 23.64 35.32 -13.48
CA GLU A 507 24.89 34.86 -14.09
C GLU A 507 25.90 34.53 -12.98
N GLY A 508 26.32 33.26 -12.89
CA GLY A 508 27.18 32.77 -11.82
C GLY A 508 26.97 31.27 -11.54
N PRO A 509 27.28 30.79 -10.33
CA PRO A 509 27.15 29.39 -9.98
C PRO A 509 25.66 28.98 -9.97
N ILE A 510 25.39 27.80 -10.54
CA ILE A 510 24.07 27.18 -10.62
C ILE A 510 23.82 26.32 -9.38
N GLU A 511 24.87 25.73 -8.81
CA GLU A 511 24.77 24.93 -7.57
C GLU A 511 25.15 25.78 -6.36
N PRO A 512 24.45 25.63 -5.21
CA PRO A 512 24.74 26.40 -3.99
C PRO A 512 26.01 25.96 -3.26
N LEU A 513 26.56 24.79 -3.63
CA LEU A 513 27.68 24.15 -2.95
C LEU A 513 28.69 23.64 -3.98
N TRP A 514 29.94 23.48 -3.55
CA TRP A 514 30.96 22.77 -4.31
C TRP A 514 30.79 21.26 -4.16
N ARG A 515 30.85 20.52 -5.26
CA ARG A 515 30.86 19.05 -5.25
C ARG A 515 32.29 18.53 -5.24
N ILE A 516 32.62 17.63 -4.31
CA ILE A 516 33.88 16.89 -4.32
C ILE A 516 33.79 15.78 -5.37
N ILE A 517 34.65 15.82 -6.39
CA ILE A 517 34.79 14.78 -7.41
C ILE A 517 35.91 13.80 -7.05
N GLN A 518 36.96 14.30 -6.41
CA GLN A 518 38.10 13.52 -5.93
C GLN A 518 38.59 14.12 -4.61
N GLU A 519 38.94 13.29 -3.63
CA GLU A 519 39.39 13.75 -2.31
C GLU A 519 40.88 14.08 -2.28
N ASP A 520 41.71 13.34 -3.03
CA ASP A 520 43.16 13.49 -2.96
C ASP A 520 43.87 13.26 -4.32
N PRO A 521 44.54 14.28 -4.90
CA PRO A 521 44.43 15.70 -4.53
C PRO A 521 43.00 16.20 -4.75
N ALA A 522 42.49 17.04 -3.84
CA ALA A 522 41.09 17.47 -3.83
C ALA A 522 40.69 18.14 -5.14
N LEU A 523 39.62 17.66 -5.77
CA LEU A 523 39.03 18.26 -6.97
C LEU A 523 37.58 18.63 -6.65
N ILE A 524 37.28 19.92 -6.63
CA ILE A 524 35.93 20.44 -6.40
C ILE A 524 35.38 21.07 -7.68
N CYS A 525 34.12 20.82 -7.99
CA CYS A 525 33.47 21.34 -9.21
C CYS A 525 32.10 21.95 -8.90
N SER A 526 31.72 22.95 -9.68
CA SER A 526 30.39 23.56 -9.67
C SER A 526 30.04 24.03 -11.09
N GLU A 527 28.76 23.96 -11.45
CA GLU A 527 28.28 24.41 -12.75
C GLU A 527 28.04 25.92 -12.74
N PHE A 528 28.45 26.62 -13.81
CA PHE A 528 28.29 28.06 -13.95
C PHE A 528 27.47 28.40 -15.19
N ARG A 529 26.54 29.35 -15.06
CA ARG A 529 25.80 29.92 -16.19
C ARG A 529 26.37 31.27 -16.57
N LEU A 530 26.87 31.39 -17.80
CA LEU A 530 27.38 32.65 -18.35
C LEU A 530 26.52 33.19 -19.50
N LYS A 531 26.29 34.49 -19.49
CA LYS A 531 25.59 35.23 -20.57
C LYS A 531 26.53 35.60 -21.71
N GLU A 532 25.96 36.07 -22.83
CA GLU A 532 26.68 36.37 -24.08
C GLU A 532 27.93 37.22 -23.81
N GLY A 533 29.07 36.80 -24.37
CA GLY A 533 30.37 37.48 -24.22
C GLY A 533 31.43 36.69 -23.43
N GLY A 534 31.05 35.66 -22.66
CA GLY A 534 31.97 34.85 -21.85
C GLY A 534 32.75 35.67 -20.81
N GLY A 535 33.64 35.06 -20.04
CA GLY A 535 34.43 35.80 -19.04
C GLY A 535 35.55 34.98 -18.45
N SER A 536 36.43 35.62 -17.68
CA SER A 536 37.53 34.94 -16.99
C SER A 536 37.22 34.81 -15.49
N ILE A 537 37.19 33.59 -14.96
CA ILE A 537 37.10 33.35 -13.52
C ILE A 537 38.48 33.55 -12.89
N ILE A 538 38.52 34.29 -11.79
CA ILE A 538 39.68 34.51 -10.93
C ILE A 538 39.35 33.94 -9.55
N VAL A 539 40.20 33.01 -9.11
CA VAL A 539 40.21 32.42 -7.76
C VAL A 539 41.47 32.94 -7.09
N ASP A 540 41.36 33.68 -5.99
CA ASP A 540 42.53 34.24 -5.29
C ASP A 540 42.87 33.46 -4.03
N ASP A 541 43.45 32.28 -4.21
CA ASP A 541 43.79 31.34 -3.14
C ASP A 541 45.10 30.58 -3.50
N PRO A 542 46.05 30.38 -2.58
CA PRO A 542 47.32 29.69 -2.88
C PRO A 542 47.22 28.15 -2.83
N TYR A 543 46.18 27.60 -2.22
CA TYR A 543 45.90 26.16 -2.16
C TYR A 543 45.07 25.67 -3.34
N TRP A 544 44.26 26.52 -3.96
CA TRP A 544 43.38 26.14 -5.08
C TRP A 544 43.84 26.69 -6.43
N ASN A 545 43.86 25.82 -7.45
CA ASN A 545 44.17 26.20 -8.83
C ASN A 545 43.05 25.78 -9.78
N MET A 546 42.81 26.56 -10.84
CA MET A 546 41.88 26.15 -11.91
C MET A 546 42.45 24.93 -12.67
N GLU A 547 41.66 23.88 -12.84
CA GLU A 547 42.05 22.70 -13.62
C GLU A 547 42.01 23.00 -15.13
N ASN A 548 40.99 23.73 -15.57
CA ASN A 548 40.74 24.12 -16.96
C ASN A 548 41.13 25.58 -17.24
N SER A 549 40.91 26.04 -18.48
CA SER A 549 41.13 27.44 -18.83
C SER A 549 40.24 28.36 -18.01
N SER A 550 40.81 29.41 -17.42
CA SER A 550 40.08 30.46 -16.71
C SER A 550 39.05 31.19 -17.58
N ASN A 551 39.19 31.13 -18.91
CA ASN A 551 38.26 31.72 -19.87
C ASN A 551 37.10 30.77 -20.14
N LEU A 552 35.91 31.18 -19.71
CA LEU A 552 34.66 30.48 -19.94
C LEU A 552 33.91 31.06 -21.13
N SER A 553 33.34 30.18 -21.95
CA SER A 553 32.49 30.56 -23.08
C SER A 553 31.05 30.82 -22.65
N PHE A 554 30.18 31.23 -23.58
CA PHE A 554 28.74 31.38 -23.31
C PHE A 554 28.08 30.03 -23.00
N GLY A 555 27.10 30.01 -22.10
CA GLY A 555 26.32 28.82 -21.74
C GLY A 555 26.61 28.29 -20.34
N VAL A 556 26.21 27.04 -20.09
CA VAL A 556 26.52 26.31 -18.85
C VAL A 556 27.85 25.57 -19.00
N GLN A 557 28.75 25.74 -18.05
CA GLN A 557 30.08 25.12 -18.03
C GLN A 557 30.50 24.72 -16.63
N ASP A 558 31.22 23.61 -16.53
CA ASP A 558 31.80 23.13 -15.27
C ASP A 558 33.07 23.89 -14.96
N VAL A 559 33.11 24.45 -13.75
CA VAL A 559 34.28 25.11 -13.19
C VAL A 559 34.83 24.18 -12.13
N CYS A 560 36.03 23.66 -12.36
CA CYS A 560 36.70 22.74 -11.45
C CYS A 560 38.01 23.34 -10.92
N LEU A 561 38.19 23.22 -9.60
CA LEU A 561 39.37 23.68 -8.88
C LEU A 561 40.13 22.46 -8.34
N GLN A 562 41.38 22.34 -8.77
CA GLN A 562 42.33 21.40 -8.24
C GLN A 562 42.99 22.00 -7.00
N GLY A 563 42.61 21.45 -5.85
CA GLY A 563 43.23 21.71 -4.57
C GLY A 563 44.58 21.01 -4.47
N GLN A 564 45.54 21.73 -3.90
CA GLN A 564 46.79 21.14 -3.47
C GLN A 564 46.61 20.46 -2.10
N LYS A 565 47.59 19.67 -1.66
CA LYS A 565 47.54 19.01 -0.33
C LYS A 565 47.26 20.02 0.79
N GLY A 566 46.21 19.77 1.57
CA GLY A 566 45.73 20.64 2.64
C GLY A 566 44.77 21.74 2.20
N ALA A 567 44.27 21.71 0.96
CA ALA A 567 43.39 22.74 0.42
C ALA A 567 42.07 22.88 1.18
N ILE A 568 41.39 21.76 1.45
CA ILE A 568 40.16 21.77 2.27
C ILE A 568 40.49 22.25 3.69
N GLN A 569 41.56 21.73 4.29
CA GLN A 569 41.93 22.01 5.68
C GLN A 569 42.60 23.38 5.91
N SER A 570 42.85 24.14 4.85
CA SER A 570 43.41 25.50 4.93
C SER A 570 42.37 26.55 5.33
N SER A 571 41.09 26.28 5.04
CA SER A 571 39.98 27.16 5.37
C SER A 571 39.53 26.91 6.81
N LEU A 572 39.45 27.98 7.60
CA LEU A 572 38.98 27.98 9.00
C LEU A 572 37.58 28.60 9.14
N THR A 573 36.92 28.84 8.01
CA THR A 573 35.57 29.36 7.91
C THR A 573 34.61 28.24 7.54
N PHE A 574 33.49 28.19 8.25
CA PHE A 574 32.48 27.14 8.09
C PHE A 574 31.11 27.77 7.91
N ASP A 575 30.22 27.04 7.23
CA ASP A 575 28.81 27.39 7.20
C ASP A 575 28.08 26.94 8.48
N GLU A 576 26.78 27.22 8.56
CA GLU A 576 25.92 26.85 9.68
C GLU A 576 25.78 25.33 9.89
N GLN A 577 26.19 24.51 8.93
CA GLN A 577 26.20 23.05 9.04
C GLN A 577 27.59 22.52 9.44
N GLY A 578 28.60 23.38 9.56
CA GLY A 578 29.99 22.99 9.82
C GLY A 578 30.75 22.53 8.58
N ARG A 579 30.22 22.76 7.36
CA ARG A 579 30.96 22.51 6.11
C ARG A 579 32.01 23.60 5.92
N VAL A 580 33.17 23.21 5.42
CA VAL A 580 34.27 24.11 5.10
C VAL A 580 33.89 25.00 3.91
N MET A 581 34.16 26.30 4.02
CA MET A 581 34.00 27.25 2.91
C MET A 581 35.13 27.05 1.89
N GLY A 582 34.76 26.95 0.60
CA GLY A 582 35.70 26.87 -0.51
C GLY A 582 36.35 28.22 -0.84
N PRO A 583 37.20 28.27 -1.88
CA PRO A 583 37.89 29.51 -2.23
C PRO A 583 36.95 30.53 -2.89
N GLU A 584 37.21 31.81 -2.63
CA GLU A 584 36.44 32.92 -3.19
C GLU A 584 36.63 33.03 -4.72
N MET A 585 35.53 33.21 -5.45
CA MET A 585 35.54 33.34 -6.91
C MET A 585 34.98 34.66 -7.39
N ASN A 586 35.65 35.24 -8.39
CA ASN A 586 35.23 36.45 -9.07
C ASN A 586 35.22 36.24 -10.59
N LEU A 587 34.14 36.62 -11.26
CA LEU A 587 34.05 36.62 -12.73
C LEU A 587 34.38 38.00 -13.28
N VAL A 588 35.40 38.08 -14.15
CA VAL A 588 35.84 39.33 -14.78
C VAL A 588 35.47 39.35 -16.26
N ARG A 589 34.77 40.40 -16.68
CA ARG A 589 34.37 40.63 -18.08
C ARG A 589 34.48 42.11 -18.42
N ASN A 590 35.30 42.50 -19.41
CA ASN A 590 35.34 43.85 -20.01
C ASN A 590 35.20 45.03 -19.00
N ASN A 591 35.92 44.97 -17.87
CA ASN A 591 35.90 45.91 -16.73
C ASN A 591 34.76 45.80 -15.68
N SER A 592 33.89 44.78 -15.75
CA SER A 592 32.98 44.42 -14.65
C SER A 592 33.46 43.16 -13.92
N THR A 593 33.48 43.22 -12.59
CA THR A 593 33.69 42.09 -11.69
C THR A 593 32.34 41.68 -11.09
N LEU A 594 31.93 40.44 -11.31
CA LEU A 594 30.76 39.81 -10.67
C LEU A 594 31.26 38.87 -9.56
N GLY A 595 30.53 38.82 -8.45
CA GLY A 595 30.97 38.19 -7.21
C GLY A 595 31.30 39.23 -6.13
N PRO A 596 32.00 38.83 -5.07
CA PRO A 596 32.57 37.50 -4.87
C PRO A 596 31.54 36.42 -4.51
N TRP A 597 31.79 35.20 -4.96
CA TRP A 597 31.04 34.02 -4.57
C TRP A 597 31.84 33.18 -3.60
N ASP A 598 31.22 32.88 -2.47
CA ASP A 598 31.76 32.06 -1.41
C ASP A 598 30.78 30.90 -1.17
N LEU A 599 31.22 29.68 -1.50
CA LEU A 599 30.38 28.48 -1.50
C LEU A 599 31.01 27.45 -0.56
N ALA A 600 30.18 26.79 0.25
CA ALA A 600 30.64 25.68 1.09
C ALA A 600 30.92 24.43 0.24
N ILE A 601 31.82 23.58 0.73
CA ILE A 601 32.18 22.30 0.11
C ILE A 601 31.28 21.20 0.68
N ASP A 602 30.50 20.57 -0.19
CA ASP A 602 29.62 19.48 0.22
C ASP A 602 30.44 18.26 0.69
N GLY A 603 30.00 17.62 1.77
CA GLY A 603 30.71 16.50 2.40
C GLY A 603 31.98 16.85 3.19
N SER A 604 32.28 18.14 3.41
CA SER A 604 33.48 18.58 4.17
C SER A 604 33.25 18.76 5.68
N MET A 605 32.14 18.25 6.21
CA MET A 605 31.83 18.29 7.65
C MET A 605 32.89 17.55 8.48
N PRO A 606 33.08 17.93 9.76
CA PRO A 606 34.01 17.26 10.67
C PRO A 606 33.73 15.75 10.76
N GLN A 607 34.77 14.92 10.82
CA GLN A 607 34.61 13.46 10.84
C GLN A 607 34.85 12.88 12.24
N ILE A 608 34.03 11.89 12.61
CA ILE A 608 34.23 11.01 13.76
C ILE A 608 34.55 9.60 13.29
N SER A 609 35.65 9.05 13.82
CA SER A 609 36.10 7.71 13.54
C SER A 609 35.49 6.71 14.52
N VAL A 610 34.78 5.72 13.99
CA VAL A 610 34.12 4.66 14.77
C VAL A 610 34.79 3.33 14.45
N GLU A 611 35.17 2.55 15.46
CA GLU A 611 35.79 1.23 15.30
C GLU A 611 34.73 0.14 15.57
N ASN A 612 34.43 -0.71 14.57
CA ASN A 612 33.43 -1.79 14.67
C ASN A 612 32.01 -1.32 15.07
N GLY A 613 31.61 -0.11 14.65
CA GLY A 613 30.26 0.42 14.88
C GLY A 613 29.95 0.89 16.30
N SER A 614 30.91 0.80 17.23
CA SER A 614 30.78 1.30 18.60
C SER A 614 31.77 2.45 18.84
N TRP A 615 31.25 3.56 19.34
CA TRP A 615 32.00 4.78 19.58
C TRP A 615 32.01 5.11 21.08
N PRO A 616 33.15 5.01 21.78
CA PRO A 616 33.23 5.45 23.16
C PRO A 616 33.00 6.97 23.22
N PHE A 617 32.09 7.41 24.08
CA PHE A 617 31.72 8.82 24.15
C PHE A 617 32.83 9.64 24.84
N PRO A 618 33.45 10.65 24.17
CA PRO A 618 34.52 11.44 24.78
C PRO A 618 33.98 12.37 25.87
N GLN A 619 34.73 12.52 26.97
CA GLN A 619 34.42 13.53 27.98
C GLN A 619 34.57 14.93 27.40
N GLY A 620 33.55 15.78 27.60
CA GLY A 620 33.54 17.15 27.08
C GLY A 620 33.19 17.28 25.59
N PHE A 621 32.69 16.23 24.95
CA PHE A 621 32.19 16.29 23.57
C PHE A 621 30.84 17.00 23.44
N ALA A 622 29.95 16.79 24.40
CA ALA A 622 28.69 17.51 24.56
C ALA A 622 28.50 17.87 26.03
N GLU A 623 27.57 18.76 26.35
CA GLU A 623 27.24 19.16 27.71
C GLU A 623 26.03 18.39 28.28
N SER A 624 25.76 18.55 29.57
CA SER A 624 24.54 18.02 30.19
C SER A 624 23.35 18.87 29.74
N GLY A 625 22.30 18.24 29.21
CA GLY A 625 21.17 18.92 28.58
C GLY A 625 21.11 18.72 27.08
N ASP A 626 22.27 18.56 26.43
CA ASP A 626 22.38 18.41 24.98
C ASP A 626 21.66 17.15 24.46
N VAL A 627 21.12 17.26 23.25
CA VAL A 627 20.47 16.16 22.54
C VAL A 627 21.38 15.65 21.43
N LEU A 628 21.69 14.37 21.47
CA LEU A 628 22.40 13.65 20.40
C LEU A 628 21.37 13.09 19.43
N PHE A 629 21.56 13.35 18.14
CA PHE A 629 20.67 12.86 17.08
C PHE A 629 21.46 12.23 15.94
N HIS A 630 21.08 11.02 15.53
CA HIS A 630 21.83 10.23 14.56
C HIS A 630 20.92 9.68 13.46
N ALA A 631 21.41 9.69 12.24
CA ALA A 631 20.82 8.99 11.10
C ALA A 631 21.90 8.45 10.16
N ASP A 632 21.60 7.35 9.49
CA ASP A 632 22.49 6.70 8.51
C ASP A 632 22.49 7.44 7.16
N VAL A 633 21.43 8.22 6.90
CA VAL A 633 21.12 8.86 5.62
C VAL A 633 20.64 10.29 5.80
N GLY A 634 20.70 11.07 4.71
CA GLY A 634 20.21 12.44 4.67
C GLY A 634 21.18 13.47 5.26
N SER A 635 20.67 14.68 5.45
CA SER A 635 21.43 15.82 5.98
C SER A 635 21.25 15.98 7.50
N PRO A 636 22.27 16.43 8.24
CA PRO A 636 22.16 16.62 9.69
C PRO A 636 21.20 17.75 10.07
N TYR A 637 20.40 17.51 11.11
CA TYR A 637 19.47 18.48 11.72
C TYR A 637 19.22 18.11 13.19
N CYS A 638 18.43 18.93 13.91
CA CYS A 638 18.04 18.66 15.29
C CYS A 638 16.56 18.29 15.40
N PRO A 639 16.18 17.36 16.29
CA PRO A 639 14.78 16.98 16.46
C PRO A 639 13.96 18.16 17.02
N SER A 640 12.75 18.35 16.51
CA SER A 640 11.81 19.38 17.00
C SER A 640 11.05 18.92 18.24
N SER A 641 10.93 17.61 18.43
CA SER A 641 10.31 17.04 19.61
C SER A 641 11.20 17.19 20.84
N ASP A 642 10.65 17.81 21.90
CA ASP A 642 11.26 17.79 23.24
C ASP A 642 11.32 16.39 23.87
N VAL A 643 10.61 15.42 23.28
CA VAL A 643 10.49 14.05 23.80
C VAL A 643 11.63 13.19 23.24
N SER A 644 12.81 13.33 23.84
CA SER A 644 13.94 12.42 23.63
C SER A 644 14.13 11.51 24.84
N ALA A 645 14.58 10.28 24.61
CA ALA A 645 14.91 9.36 25.70
C ALA A 645 16.10 9.92 26.51
N GLN A 646 16.00 9.89 27.84
CA GLN A 646 17.04 10.43 28.72
C GLN A 646 18.03 9.35 29.15
N ILE A 647 19.31 9.67 29.09
CA ILE A 647 20.40 8.79 29.54
C ILE A 647 21.08 9.41 30.76
N ASP A 648 21.18 8.66 31.84
CA ASP A 648 21.90 9.07 33.05
C ASP A 648 23.41 8.79 32.88
N THR A 649 24.17 9.88 32.74
CA THR A 649 25.61 9.90 32.51
C THR A 649 26.45 9.79 33.79
N ASP A 650 25.82 9.67 34.96
CA ASP A 650 26.51 9.40 36.24
C ASP A 650 26.79 7.92 36.47
N THR A 651 26.23 7.03 35.63
CA THR A 651 26.48 5.59 35.65
C THR A 651 26.98 5.09 34.30
N ASN A 652 27.72 3.99 34.24
CA ASN A 652 28.21 3.48 32.95
C ASN A 652 27.02 3.12 32.05
N TRP A 653 27.03 3.61 30.81
CA TRP A 653 25.92 3.46 29.87
C TRP A 653 26.40 3.05 28.49
N SER A 654 25.53 2.38 27.74
CA SER A 654 25.78 1.97 26.36
C SER A 654 24.44 1.96 25.62
N VAL A 655 24.36 2.66 24.49
CA VAL A 655 23.13 2.81 23.71
C VAL A 655 23.42 2.62 22.24
N GLU A 656 22.64 1.79 21.57
CA GLU A 656 22.64 1.67 20.11
C GLU A 656 21.69 2.71 19.52
N MET A 657 22.20 3.56 18.65
CA MET A 657 21.44 4.56 17.92
C MET A 657 21.13 3.99 16.54
N SER A 658 19.84 3.76 16.26
CA SER A 658 19.38 3.45 14.90
C SER A 658 19.11 4.73 14.12
N ASN A 659 18.74 4.58 12.84
CA ASN A 659 18.36 5.70 11.98
C ASN A 659 17.29 6.59 12.65
N PHE A 660 17.50 7.91 12.64
CA PHE A 660 16.67 8.96 13.24
C PHE A 660 16.36 8.77 14.74
N THR A 661 17.36 8.40 15.54
CA THR A 661 17.21 8.28 17.01
C THR A 661 17.77 9.47 17.76
N SER A 662 17.03 9.98 18.75
CA SER A 662 17.44 11.08 19.62
C SER A 662 17.56 10.68 21.10
N PHE A 663 18.62 11.15 21.76
CA PHE A 663 18.84 10.95 23.19
C PHE A 663 19.30 12.24 23.87
N ARG A 664 18.73 12.54 25.03
CA ARG A 664 19.12 13.68 25.86
C ARG A 664 20.08 13.23 26.97
N LEU A 665 21.20 13.92 27.09
CA LEU A 665 22.18 13.66 28.14
C LEU A 665 21.71 14.26 29.47
N ALA A 666 21.63 13.44 30.51
CA ALA A 666 21.31 13.87 31.88
C ALA A 666 22.46 13.47 32.83
N GLY A 667 22.74 14.26 33.86
CA GLY A 667 23.81 13.99 34.84
C GLY A 667 25.11 14.75 34.56
N ASN A 668 26.18 14.45 35.31
CA ASN A 668 27.44 15.23 35.28
C ASN A 668 28.55 14.58 34.42
N GLN A 669 28.23 13.62 33.54
CA GLN A 669 29.18 12.92 32.68
C GLN A 669 30.38 12.29 33.43
N THR A 670 30.11 11.74 34.62
CA THR A 670 31.15 11.22 35.50
C THR A 670 31.52 9.75 35.21
N ALA A 671 30.71 9.04 34.45
CA ALA A 671 30.90 7.63 34.10
C ALA A 671 31.23 7.42 32.62
N ASN A 672 31.67 6.21 32.24
CA ASN A 672 32.03 5.89 30.86
C ASN A 672 30.77 5.53 30.04
N GLY A 673 30.65 6.15 28.87
CA GLY A 673 29.56 5.93 27.91
C GLY A 673 30.05 5.39 26.57
N SER A 674 29.19 4.69 25.83
CA SER A 674 29.44 4.28 24.44
C SER A 674 28.17 4.37 23.60
N LEU A 675 28.31 4.83 22.35
CA LEU A 675 27.23 4.92 21.36
C LEU A 675 27.45 3.91 20.24
N GLY A 676 26.44 3.12 19.89
CA GLY A 676 26.44 2.33 18.67
C GLY A 676 25.96 3.19 17.51
N LEU A 677 26.86 3.61 16.61
CA LEU A 677 26.59 4.55 15.51
C LEU A 677 26.72 3.93 14.11
N GLY A 678 27.03 2.63 14.02
CA GLY A 678 27.27 1.98 12.73
C GLY A 678 28.57 2.45 12.04
N SER A 679 28.63 2.25 10.72
CA SER A 679 29.84 2.50 9.90
C SER A 679 29.83 3.80 9.10
N ASN A 680 28.67 4.45 8.99
CA ASN A 680 28.41 5.61 8.13
C ASN A 680 27.20 6.39 8.66
N GLY A 681 26.98 7.59 8.10
CA GLY A 681 25.89 8.47 8.49
C GLY A 681 26.41 9.76 9.12
N TRP A 682 25.57 10.40 9.93
CA TRP A 682 25.92 11.62 10.64
C TRP A 682 25.44 11.60 12.09
N LEU A 683 26.09 12.41 12.92
CA LEU A 683 25.72 12.67 14.31
C LEU A 683 25.61 14.19 14.51
N SER A 684 24.49 14.65 15.04
CA SER A 684 24.27 16.04 15.42
C SER A 684 24.23 16.17 16.94
N VAL A 685 24.92 17.19 17.46
CA VAL A 685 24.89 17.59 18.88
C VAL A 685 24.09 18.87 18.97
N CYS A 686 22.86 18.76 19.44
CA CYS A 686 21.90 19.85 19.54
C CYS A 686 21.99 20.50 20.92
N ARG A 687 22.34 21.78 20.94
CA ARG A 687 22.51 22.56 22.16
C ARG A 687 21.21 23.26 22.55
N ASP A 688 21.07 23.56 23.84
CA ASP A 688 19.91 24.27 24.39
C ASP A 688 19.72 25.70 23.82
N ASP A 689 20.75 26.29 23.22
CA ASP A 689 20.70 27.63 22.61
C ASP A 689 20.15 27.63 21.16
N GLY A 690 19.78 26.45 20.64
CA GLY A 690 19.25 26.27 19.29
C GLY A 690 20.34 26.10 18.21
N THR A 691 21.62 26.17 18.58
CA THR A 691 22.72 25.80 17.68
C THR A 691 22.99 24.31 17.71
N PHE A 692 23.63 23.79 16.67
CA PHE A 692 24.08 22.41 16.67
C PHE A 692 25.38 22.24 15.93
N ASP A 693 26.16 21.26 16.35
CA ASP A 693 27.32 20.79 15.61
C ASP A 693 26.95 19.52 14.86
N SER A 694 27.49 19.35 13.65
CA SER A 694 27.29 18.14 12.86
C SER A 694 28.62 17.43 12.57
N TYR A 695 28.57 16.10 12.56
CA TYR A 695 29.72 15.24 12.35
C TYR A 695 29.37 14.11 11.39
N LEU A 696 30.25 13.81 10.45
CA LEU A 696 30.16 12.63 9.58
C LEU A 696 30.80 11.43 10.26
N ILE A 697 30.16 10.27 10.14
CA ILE A 697 30.65 9.01 10.67
C ILE A 697 31.47 8.28 9.61
N SER A 698 32.68 7.87 9.97
CA SER A 698 33.54 7.03 9.13
C SER A 698 34.07 5.83 9.91
N ASP A 699 33.96 4.64 9.32
CA ASP A 699 34.55 3.41 9.87
C ASP A 699 36.08 3.45 9.74
N SER A 700 36.78 3.66 10.85
CA SER A 700 38.24 3.74 10.90
C SER A 700 38.75 3.60 12.34
N ILE A 701 40.07 3.73 12.56
CA ILE A 701 40.64 3.64 13.91
C ILE A 701 40.16 4.81 14.78
N ASP A 702 39.71 4.53 16.01
CA ASP A 702 39.18 5.55 16.90
C ASP A 702 40.31 6.41 17.53
N VAL A 703 40.55 7.56 16.91
CA VAL A 703 41.48 8.60 17.38
C VAL A 703 40.73 9.89 17.62
N PHE A 704 40.90 10.45 18.81
CA PHE A 704 40.28 11.72 19.19
C PHE A 704 41.33 12.83 19.26
N VAL A 705 41.01 13.99 18.69
CA VAL A 705 41.87 15.18 18.67
C VAL A 705 41.15 16.31 19.40
N SER A 706 41.85 17.04 20.27
CA SER A 706 41.29 18.19 20.99
C SER A 706 42.30 19.33 21.11
N PRO A 707 41.95 20.59 20.78
CA PRO A 707 40.74 20.99 20.07
C PRO A 707 40.77 20.57 18.59
N GLY A 708 39.59 20.39 17.98
CA GLY A 708 39.44 20.07 16.55
C GLY A 708 38.93 18.64 16.29
N THR A 709 39.04 18.18 15.05
CA THR A 709 38.58 16.85 14.62
C THR A 709 39.59 16.21 13.66
N LEU A 710 39.43 14.91 13.42
CA LEU A 710 40.19 14.24 12.36
C LEU A 710 39.80 14.84 11.00
N ASN A 711 40.79 14.89 10.12
CA ASN A 711 40.69 15.39 8.74
C ASN A 711 40.21 16.86 8.59
N GLY A 712 39.96 17.56 9.70
CA GLY A 712 39.61 18.97 9.75
C GLY A 712 40.84 19.87 9.87
N GLY A 713 40.70 21.14 9.47
CA GLY A 713 41.70 22.16 9.69
C GLY A 713 41.87 22.46 11.18
N LEU A 714 43.11 22.44 11.66
CA LEU A 714 43.46 22.70 13.06
C LEU A 714 44.08 24.09 13.21
N SER A 715 43.53 24.88 14.13
CA SER A 715 44.07 26.20 14.52
C SER A 715 44.55 26.18 15.97
N GLY A 716 45.83 26.43 16.20
CA GLY A 716 46.42 26.47 17.55
C GLY A 716 47.83 25.89 17.61
N GLU A 717 48.43 25.95 18.79
CA GLU A 717 49.82 25.53 19.01
C GLU A 717 49.94 24.17 19.73
N LEU A 718 48.92 23.80 20.50
CA LEU A 718 48.93 22.63 21.37
C LEU A 718 47.65 21.81 21.19
N PHE A 719 47.82 20.55 20.81
CA PHE A 719 46.73 19.61 20.56
C PHE A 719 46.93 18.36 21.41
N VAL A 720 45.86 17.81 21.95
CA VAL A 720 45.85 16.52 22.63
C VAL A 720 45.32 15.48 21.66
N LEU A 721 46.12 14.44 21.42
CA LEU A 721 45.71 13.29 20.64
C LEU A 721 45.54 12.10 21.57
N THR A 722 44.38 11.47 21.52
CA THR A 722 44.05 10.29 22.33
C THR A 722 43.75 9.11 21.42
N ASN A 723 44.55 8.05 21.53
CA ASN A 723 44.27 6.78 20.88
C ASN A 723 43.26 6.01 21.73
N ARG A 724 42.02 5.88 21.26
CA ARG A 724 40.95 5.17 21.99
C ARG A 724 40.76 3.74 21.48
N GLY A 725 41.43 3.40 20.39
CA GLY A 725 41.45 2.05 19.84
C GLY A 725 42.27 1.06 20.65
N THR A 726 42.31 -0.18 20.15
CA THR A 726 42.91 -1.32 20.85
C THR A 726 44.38 -1.58 20.51
N LYS A 727 44.91 -0.93 19.47
CA LYS A 727 46.25 -1.15 18.93
C LYS A 727 47.16 0.05 19.23
N GLU A 728 48.46 -0.20 19.38
CA GLU A 728 49.47 0.85 19.40
C GLU A 728 49.63 1.43 17.98
N LEU A 729 49.66 2.75 17.87
CA LEU A 729 49.71 3.48 16.60
C LEU A 729 51.02 4.25 16.48
N GLY A 730 51.68 4.14 15.32
CA GLY A 730 52.83 4.96 14.98
C GLY A 730 52.40 6.35 14.54
N LEU A 731 53.16 7.38 14.92
CA LEU A 731 52.93 8.74 14.45
C LEU A 731 53.97 9.12 13.40
N SER A 732 53.50 9.65 12.28
CA SER A 732 54.34 10.17 11.22
C SER A 732 54.04 11.65 10.95
N LEU A 733 55.04 12.37 10.45
CA LEU A 733 54.92 13.78 10.05
C LEU A 733 55.13 13.87 8.54
N GLU A 734 54.15 14.44 7.85
CA GLU A 734 54.26 14.77 6.44
C GLU A 734 54.24 16.28 6.25
N THR A 735 55.23 16.79 5.51
CA THR A 735 55.35 18.22 5.19
C THR A 735 55.02 18.45 3.72
N HIS A 736 54.07 19.33 3.47
CA HIS A 736 53.56 19.69 2.15
C HIS A 736 53.81 21.18 1.86
N GLY A 737 53.74 21.59 0.59
CA GLY A 737 53.85 23.00 0.17
C GLY A 737 55.22 23.42 -0.37
N ASP A 738 55.40 24.74 -0.49
CA ASP A 738 56.50 25.35 -1.30
C ASP A 738 57.83 25.44 -0.54
N SER A 739 57.82 25.22 0.78
CA SER A 739 59.02 25.22 1.63
C SER A 739 59.01 24.02 2.60
N PRO A 740 59.16 22.78 2.10
CA PRO A 740 59.00 21.57 2.91
C PRO A 740 60.12 21.36 3.96
N LEU A 741 61.26 22.07 3.86
CA LEU A 741 62.40 21.88 4.77
C LEU A 741 63.10 23.22 5.08
N GLY A 742 62.80 23.80 6.25
CA GLY A 742 63.63 24.87 6.85
C GLY A 742 62.86 25.87 7.71
N GLY A 743 62.94 25.73 9.03
CA GLY A 743 62.72 26.82 9.99
C GLY A 743 61.34 27.45 10.10
N ILE A 744 60.35 27.00 9.32
CA ILE A 744 58.98 27.53 9.30
C ILE A 744 58.02 26.89 10.31
N TRP A 745 58.39 25.72 10.81
CA TRP A 745 57.63 24.95 11.79
C TRP A 745 58.57 24.49 12.92
N GLU A 746 58.09 24.53 14.15
CA GLU A 746 58.72 23.89 15.31
C GLU A 746 57.73 22.88 15.89
N ILE A 747 58.02 21.59 15.64
CA ILE A 747 57.06 20.50 15.83
C ILE A 747 57.62 19.50 16.85
N GLY A 748 56.85 19.23 17.90
CA GLY A 748 57.09 18.17 18.87
C GLY A 748 56.02 17.10 18.76
N ILE A 749 56.33 16.00 18.07
CA ILE A 749 55.47 14.82 17.91
C ILE A 749 56.22 13.58 18.44
N PRO A 750 55.65 12.80 19.37
CA PRO A 750 56.23 11.52 19.82
C PRO A 750 56.08 10.44 18.74
N SER A 751 56.85 9.35 18.83
CA SER A 751 56.88 8.33 17.77
C SER A 751 55.73 7.32 17.81
N LEU A 752 55.13 7.08 18.98
CA LEU A 752 54.14 6.03 19.23
C LEU A 752 53.10 6.52 20.24
N VAL A 753 51.87 6.02 20.12
CA VAL A 753 50.80 6.22 21.10
C VAL A 753 50.16 4.88 21.41
N GLY A 754 50.23 4.48 22.68
CA GLY A 754 49.62 3.25 23.18
C GLY A 754 48.08 3.31 23.20
N PRO A 755 47.40 2.16 23.31
CA PRO A 755 45.94 2.13 23.44
C PRO A 755 45.49 2.79 24.75
N GLY A 756 44.54 3.72 24.65
CA GLY A 756 44.04 4.53 25.76
C GLY A 756 44.97 5.66 26.20
N GLU A 757 46.11 5.86 25.54
CA GLU A 757 47.08 6.90 25.87
C GLU A 757 46.69 8.24 25.24
N SER A 758 46.90 9.34 25.97
CA SER A 758 46.76 10.70 25.47
C SER A 758 48.11 11.40 25.45
N ILE A 759 48.46 11.98 24.31
CA ILE A 759 49.73 12.68 24.08
C ILE A 759 49.48 14.14 23.69
N ASN A 760 50.43 15.01 24.01
CA ASN A 760 50.39 16.40 23.59
C ASN A 760 51.27 16.60 22.35
N LEU A 761 50.67 17.10 21.27
CA LEU A 761 51.33 17.55 20.06
C LEU A 761 51.57 19.05 20.16
N THR A 762 52.80 19.48 19.83
CA THR A 762 53.14 20.90 19.77
C THR A 762 53.50 21.25 18.34
N ILE A 763 52.80 22.21 17.75
CA ILE A 763 52.99 22.65 16.36
C ILE A 763 53.07 24.17 16.38
N LEU A 764 54.28 24.71 16.31
CA LEU A 764 54.53 26.14 16.38
C LEU A 764 54.89 26.69 15.00
N GLU A 765 54.20 27.74 14.58
CA GLU A 765 54.53 28.49 13.38
C GLU A 765 55.77 29.37 13.62
N LYS A 766 56.71 29.40 12.68
CA LYS A 766 57.98 30.11 12.81
C LYS A 766 58.32 30.88 11.53
N GLY A 767 59.01 32.02 11.69
CA GLY A 767 59.45 32.88 10.60
C GLY A 767 58.61 34.15 10.42
N GLU A 768 59.21 35.19 9.84
CA GLU A 768 58.59 36.51 9.61
C GLU A 768 57.83 36.61 8.27
N VAL A 769 57.91 35.58 7.43
CA VAL A 769 57.23 35.54 6.13
C VAL A 769 55.75 35.20 6.35
N ALA A 770 54.87 36.04 5.80
CA ALA A 770 53.44 35.78 5.76
C ALA A 770 53.17 34.59 4.82
N LEU A 771 53.04 33.40 5.39
CA LEU A 771 52.68 32.16 4.69
C LEU A 771 51.26 31.78 5.07
N GLU A 772 50.52 31.22 4.12
CA GLU A 772 49.29 30.51 4.44
C GLU A 772 49.61 29.09 4.84
N ARG A 773 49.02 28.65 5.94
CA ARG A 773 49.39 27.41 6.63
C ARG A 773 48.15 26.59 6.91
N ALA A 774 48.28 25.28 6.77
CA ALA A 774 47.24 24.31 7.07
C ALA A 774 47.84 23.16 7.87
N VAL A 775 47.14 22.75 8.92
CA VAL A 775 47.52 21.62 9.77
C VAL A 775 46.30 20.72 9.89
N TRP A 776 46.48 19.43 9.65
CA TRP A 776 45.42 18.44 9.84
C TRP A 776 46.01 17.09 10.21
N ILE A 777 45.19 16.25 10.83
CA ILE A 777 45.58 14.91 11.29
C ILE A 777 44.69 13.89 10.60
N THR A 778 45.31 12.88 10.01
CA THR A 778 44.61 11.70 9.46
C THR A 778 45.02 10.47 10.27
N ALA A 779 44.15 9.46 10.28
CA ALA A 779 44.34 8.25 11.03
C ALA A 779 43.77 7.06 10.24
N ASP A 780 44.58 6.03 10.04
CA ASP A 780 44.18 4.78 9.36
C ASP A 780 44.84 3.55 10.02
N GLU A 781 44.64 2.36 9.46
CA GLU A 781 45.25 1.14 10.01
C GLU A 781 46.80 1.17 10.02
N SER A 782 47.43 2.03 9.22
CA SER A 782 48.88 2.18 9.14
C SER A 782 49.47 3.07 10.24
N GLY A 783 48.65 3.94 10.82
CA GLY A 783 49.02 4.81 11.93
C GLY A 783 48.32 6.16 11.87
N ILE A 784 48.87 7.12 12.61
CA ILE A 784 48.41 8.50 12.63
C ILE A 784 49.42 9.35 11.86
N THR A 785 48.93 10.19 10.95
CA THR A 785 49.78 11.11 10.18
C THR A 785 49.39 12.53 10.48
N VAL A 786 50.34 13.30 11.00
CA VAL A 786 50.22 14.74 11.16
C VAL A 786 50.72 15.39 9.89
N HIS A 787 49.85 16.13 9.21
CA HIS A 787 50.20 16.84 7.99
C HIS A 787 50.35 18.32 8.29
N VAL A 788 51.44 18.91 7.81
CA VAL A 788 51.65 20.36 7.84
C VAL A 788 51.91 20.86 6.43
N SER A 789 51.22 21.92 6.03
CA SER A 789 51.42 22.56 4.73
C SER A 789 51.66 24.05 4.92
N ALA A 790 52.61 24.62 4.17
CA ALA A 790 52.82 26.05 4.10
C ALA A 790 53.04 26.51 2.66
N ARG A 791 52.32 27.56 2.25
CA ARG A 791 52.32 28.09 0.88
C ARG A 791 52.53 29.59 0.85
N CYS A 792 53.18 30.06 -0.21
CA CYS A 792 53.30 31.49 -0.46
C CYS A 792 51.95 32.06 -0.94
N PRO A 793 51.56 33.25 -0.47
CA PRO A 793 50.42 33.96 -1.03
C PRO A 793 50.59 34.20 -2.53
N ARG A 794 49.47 34.41 -3.23
CA ARG A 794 49.45 34.66 -4.67
C ARG A 794 50.15 36.00 -4.98
N GLY A 795 51.38 35.93 -5.50
CA GLY A 795 52.28 37.09 -5.63
C GLY A 795 53.72 36.78 -5.23
N GLY A 796 53.92 35.66 -4.53
CA GLY A 796 55.22 35.11 -4.15
C GLY A 796 55.59 35.39 -2.69
N CYS A 797 56.51 34.56 -2.19
CA CYS A 797 57.43 34.93 -1.12
C CYS A 797 58.67 35.60 -1.76
#